data_AF-A0A497CLW4-F1
#
_entry.id   AF-A0A497CLW4-F1
#
_cell.length_a   1.000
_cell.length_b   1.000
_cell.length_c   1.000
_cell.angle_alpha   90.00
_cell.angle_beta   90.00
_cell.angle_gamma   90.00
#
_symmetry.space_group_name_H-M   'P 1'
#
loop_
_entity.id
_entity.type
_entity.pdbx_description
1 polymer ?
#
loop_
_entity_poly.entity_id
_entity_poly.type
_entity_poly.pdbx_seq_one_letter_code
_entity_poly.pdbx_strand_id
1 'polypeptide(L)'
;MKLNLQTKDFYKYIYLTLALICAFWVISLFELIASKLAGIVIPNLGLAILFKFLNDFWSGLIIGGLLFPVFLLIYIGVKKGALTTIKVLFAFFLIIQVSLVKYSLTTLLNLGADILGYSLNDIYITVSSSEAMTLMSLLPFIVFPLLLFFIFILINKYFNERITIGISILFILIFGSLKLIFSEAYDTAYQNKIAFLTKDIIKFQNEKRKTKAYNLFDRNDYPLLKPFNDSNDVLTSFFNVKEEKPNIVIIIVEGLGSEFIGEKTYRGFTPFLDSLISKSLYWENFVSTTGRTFGVLPSLLGSLPFGETGFLELQKTPSHINLINVLKTNGYTTSYYSGGHSSFDRIINFLEYSGIDHVIDENKYGSEYSRTENNSGGFSWGYPDSEIFRKTLASLDNKTEPRLDIIVTLTNHEPFSFPLKEQYLAKVDSISESGQRFDISKEEIAANKEIYASLYYTDNSIKDFMTAFAERDDYNNTIFIITGDHRLIPISQKDKLCRFHVPLYIYSPMLKRTEKFKSISSHWGVTPSLLSFLMNNYKFKGLDEIAWMSQGLDTARNFRNIHRIPLMRYKGNINDFIYKDYLLSDGNLFKINEDFGTYEVIEEELIKTMKDSLAAFKKMNAYVTQRNKIFPDSLNIYIKPSIEFSEEQLATITELTKELNFDQTFIKAREKAFNKERKIARLLCDYILNELPNHSDARTLKGRTLAWDGDYINAEAELLNVIKRSPYYNDAYLALLDLYWWSDQDNKAIALVSKALKNGLTNPELSFKLAKAYKRMESLDQTITLMDSIIQVYPNNPEYLTFKKSLE
;
A
#
# COMPACT_ATOMS: atom_id res chain seq x y z
N MET A 1 3.14 53.73 -1.73
CA MET A 1 3.05 53.50 -0.28
C MET A 1 4.47 53.52 0.28
N LYS A 2 4.83 54.45 1.19
CA LYS A 2 6.21 54.53 1.73
C LYS A 2 6.36 53.53 2.88
N LEU A 3 7.31 52.58 2.78
CA LEU A 3 7.67 51.67 3.87
C LEU A 3 8.43 52.47 4.94
N ASN A 4 7.80 52.71 6.09
CA ASN A 4 8.45 53.29 7.27
C ASN A 4 8.35 52.28 8.43
N LEU A 5 9.26 51.30 8.42
CA LEU A 5 9.35 50.25 9.44
C LEU A 5 10.00 50.82 10.69
N GLN A 6 9.30 50.78 11.82
CA GLN A 6 9.90 51.18 13.10
C GLN A 6 10.99 50.19 13.50
N THR A 7 12.17 50.70 13.87
CA THR A 7 13.33 49.92 14.33
C THR A 7 12.94 48.89 15.41
N LYS A 8 12.06 49.28 16.34
CA LYS A 8 11.55 48.40 17.40
C LYS A 8 10.75 47.20 16.87
N ASP A 9 9.99 47.37 15.80
CA ASP A 9 9.20 46.28 15.21
C ASP A 9 10.06 45.34 14.37
N PHE A 10 11.13 45.85 13.76
CA PHE A 10 12.17 45.02 13.14
C PHE A 10 12.84 44.10 14.17
N TYR A 11 13.24 44.63 15.34
CA TYR A 11 13.82 43.79 16.39
C TYR A 11 12.83 42.77 16.95
N LYS A 12 11.54 43.11 17.11
CA LYS A 12 10.53 42.12 17.49
C LYS A 12 10.42 40.98 16.47
N TYR A 13 10.60 41.27 15.18
CA TYR A 13 10.64 40.22 14.16
C TYR A 13 11.85 39.28 14.36
N ILE A 14 13.03 39.85 14.63
CA ILE A 14 14.24 39.08 14.96
C ILE A 14 14.02 38.23 16.21
N TYR A 15 13.47 38.81 17.28
CA TYR A 15 13.17 38.09 18.53
C TYR A 15 12.22 36.93 18.31
N LEU A 16 11.23 37.11 17.44
CA LEU A 16 10.29 36.06 17.08
C LEU A 16 10.95 34.94 16.25
N THR A 17 11.91 35.29 15.38
CA THR A 17 12.71 34.31 14.63
C THR A 17 13.63 33.50 15.55
N LEU A 18 14.26 34.16 16.53
CA LEU A 18 15.05 33.47 17.56
C LEU A 18 14.17 32.57 18.43
N ALA A 19 12.95 33.01 18.77
CA ALA A 19 11.99 32.19 19.50
C ALA A 19 11.60 30.93 18.72
N LEU A 20 11.43 31.03 17.40
CA LEU A 20 11.17 29.87 16.52
C LEU A 20 12.33 28.87 16.55
N ILE A 21 13.58 29.35 16.44
CA ILE A 21 14.78 28.50 16.51
C ILE A 21 14.84 27.76 17.85
N CYS A 22 14.64 28.46 18.97
CA CYS A 22 14.62 27.84 20.29
C CYS A 22 13.48 26.81 20.41
N ALA A 23 12.30 27.09 19.85
CA ALA A 23 11.20 26.14 19.85
C ALA A 23 11.54 24.87 19.03
N PHE A 24 12.21 24.99 17.89
CA PHE A 24 12.73 23.83 17.15
C PHE A 24 13.74 23.01 17.96
N TRP A 25 14.65 23.65 18.68
CA TRP A 25 15.58 22.93 19.56
C TRP A 25 14.87 22.11 20.64
N VAL A 26 13.81 22.66 21.26
CA VAL A 26 13.02 21.91 22.25
C VAL A 26 12.28 20.73 21.60
N ILE A 27 11.76 20.91 20.38
CA ILE A 27 11.15 19.80 19.61
C ILE A 27 12.20 18.72 19.28
N SER A 28 13.42 19.09 18.91
CA SER A 28 14.51 18.14 18.64
C SER A 28 14.95 17.39 19.88
N LEU A 29 14.96 18.03 21.06
CA LEU A 29 15.18 17.34 22.34
C LEU A 29 14.04 16.36 22.63
N PHE A 30 12.79 16.76 22.39
CA PHE A 30 11.64 15.87 22.51
C PHE A 30 11.76 14.66 21.58
N GLU A 31 12.16 14.84 20.32
CA GLU A 31 12.42 13.76 19.37
C GLU A 31 13.47 12.77 19.90
N LEU A 32 14.59 13.25 20.44
CA LEU A 32 15.65 12.39 20.96
C LEU A 32 15.21 11.63 22.22
N ILE A 33 14.46 12.27 23.12
CA ILE A 33 13.91 11.64 24.33
C ILE A 33 12.90 10.57 23.94
N ALA A 34 11.94 10.90 23.06
CA ALA A 34 10.93 9.96 22.58
C ALA A 34 11.57 8.77 21.85
N SER A 35 12.59 9.00 21.01
CA SER A 35 13.34 7.95 20.34
C SER A 35 13.97 6.97 21.33
N LYS A 36 14.60 7.50 22.39
CA LYS A 36 15.20 6.66 23.44
C LYS A 36 14.15 5.85 24.21
N LEU A 37 12.99 6.43 24.51
CA LEU A 37 11.88 5.73 25.16
C LEU A 37 11.29 4.62 24.27
N ALA A 38 11.33 4.79 22.96
CA ALA A 38 10.95 3.78 21.97
C ALA A 38 12.04 2.71 21.71
N GLY A 39 13.14 2.71 22.47
CA GLY A 39 14.22 1.74 22.33
C GLY A 39 15.19 2.00 21.17
N ILE A 40 15.13 3.17 20.52
CA ILE A 40 16.04 3.52 19.42
C ILE A 40 17.43 3.86 19.99
N VAL A 41 18.46 3.17 19.50
CA VAL A 41 19.85 3.39 19.91
C VAL A 41 20.39 4.69 19.31
N ILE A 42 20.90 5.58 20.17
CA ILE A 42 21.52 6.85 19.78
C ILE A 42 23.00 6.81 20.23
N PRO A 43 23.96 6.54 19.31
CA PRO A 43 25.35 6.25 19.68
C PRO A 43 26.05 7.36 20.47
N ASN A 44 25.83 8.63 20.11
CA ASN A 44 26.38 9.79 20.81
C ASN A 44 25.32 10.87 20.97
N LEU A 45 24.67 10.90 22.15
CA LEU A 45 23.60 11.85 22.44
C LEU A 45 24.06 13.31 22.36
N GLY A 46 25.30 13.62 22.79
CA GLY A 46 25.83 14.98 22.75
C GLY A 46 26.00 15.51 21.33
N LEU A 47 26.59 14.69 20.45
CA LEU A 47 26.73 15.04 19.02
C LEU A 47 25.36 15.08 18.32
N ALA A 48 24.45 14.16 18.64
CA ALA A 48 23.10 14.17 18.08
C ALA A 48 22.35 15.46 18.42
N ILE A 49 22.44 15.93 19.67
CA ILE A 49 21.87 17.23 20.09
C ILE A 49 22.52 18.37 19.30
N LEU A 50 23.86 18.40 19.23
CA LEU A 50 24.59 19.45 18.51
C LEU A 50 24.18 19.52 17.04
N PHE A 51 24.14 18.39 16.34
CA PHE A 51 23.81 18.34 14.90
C PHE A 51 22.34 18.66 14.63
N LYS A 52 21.40 18.24 15.48
CA LYS A 52 20.01 18.68 15.36
C LYS A 52 19.87 20.17 15.59
N PHE A 53 20.50 20.72 16.64
CA PHE A 53 20.44 22.15 16.93
C PHE A 53 21.03 22.99 15.81
N LEU A 54 22.13 22.51 15.23
CA LEU A 54 22.76 23.13 14.08
C LEU A 54 21.83 23.19 12.87
N ASN A 55 21.12 22.09 12.56
CA ASN A 55 20.17 22.06 11.45
C ASN A 55 18.91 22.89 11.72
N ASP A 56 18.39 22.87 12.94
CA ASP A 56 17.24 23.67 13.35
C ASP A 56 17.52 25.17 13.30
N PHE A 57 18.72 25.60 13.70
CA PHE A 57 19.16 26.99 13.61
C PHE A 57 19.09 27.50 12.18
N TRP A 58 19.71 26.77 11.24
CA TRP A 58 19.69 27.15 9.83
C TRP A 58 18.29 27.12 9.23
N SER A 59 17.46 26.15 9.64
CA SER A 59 16.08 26.03 9.18
C SER A 59 15.23 27.19 9.66
N GLY A 60 15.31 27.54 10.95
CA GLY A 60 14.61 28.70 11.52
C GLY A 60 15.08 30.03 10.94
N LEU A 61 16.39 30.19 10.69
CA LEU A 61 16.95 31.37 10.03
C LEU A 61 16.41 31.53 8.59
N ILE A 62 16.38 30.44 7.81
CA ILE A 62 15.84 30.46 6.44
C ILE A 62 14.34 30.78 6.44
N ILE A 63 13.56 30.14 7.31
CA ILE A 63 12.11 30.40 7.44
C ILE A 63 11.86 31.87 7.82
N GLY A 64 12.61 32.40 8.79
CA GLY A 64 12.54 33.82 9.15
C GLY A 64 12.96 34.73 8.00
N GLY A 65 14.02 34.40 7.25
CA GLY A 65 14.43 35.17 6.08
C GLY A 65 13.35 35.21 4.99
N LEU A 66 12.73 34.06 4.68
CA LEU A 66 11.70 33.93 3.65
C LEU A 66 10.39 34.63 4.03
N LEU A 67 10.01 34.65 5.31
CA LEU A 67 8.80 35.32 5.77
C LEU A 67 8.99 36.83 6.05
N PHE A 68 10.22 37.34 6.01
CA PHE A 68 10.48 38.76 6.25
C PHE A 68 9.87 39.67 5.18
N PRO A 69 9.96 39.38 3.86
CA PRO A 69 9.23 40.13 2.84
C PRO A 69 7.71 40.10 3.05
N VAL A 70 7.15 38.97 3.47
CA VAL A 70 5.71 38.84 3.79
C VAL A 70 5.34 39.74 4.96
N PHE A 71 6.16 39.77 6.01
CA PHE A 71 6.01 40.68 7.13
C PHE A 71 6.00 42.15 6.68
N LEU A 72 6.95 42.56 5.82
CA LEU A 72 7.02 43.93 5.31
C LEU A 72 5.77 44.29 4.49
N LEU A 73 5.29 43.40 3.62
CA LEU A 73 4.09 43.61 2.81
C LEU A 73 2.85 43.83 3.69
N ILE A 74 2.67 43.00 4.73
CA ILE A 74 1.54 43.17 5.66
C ILE A 74 1.74 44.42 6.52
N TYR A 75 2.97 44.73 6.94
CA TYR A 75 3.26 45.91 7.75
C TYR A 75 2.90 47.21 7.03
N ILE A 76 3.09 47.25 5.71
CA ILE A 76 2.68 48.38 4.87
C ILE A 76 1.16 48.62 5.01
N GLY A 77 0.33 47.58 4.93
CA GLY A 77 -1.13 47.69 5.03
C GLY A 77 -1.68 47.79 6.46
N VAL A 78 -1.31 46.85 7.34
CA VAL A 78 -1.84 46.69 8.70
C VAL A 78 -0.69 46.51 9.70
N LYS A 79 -0.09 47.62 10.13
CA LYS A 79 1.09 47.63 11.04
C LYS A 79 0.94 46.74 12.27
N LYS A 80 -0.19 46.83 12.98
CA LYS A 80 -0.46 46.02 14.20
C LYS A 80 -0.72 44.54 13.87
N GLY A 81 -1.21 44.25 12.66
CA GLY A 81 -1.53 42.90 12.21
C GLY A 81 -0.29 42.11 11.78
N ALA A 82 0.71 42.78 11.22
CA ALA A 82 1.90 42.12 10.64
C ALA A 82 2.61 41.16 11.61
N LEU A 83 2.94 41.63 12.82
CA LEU A 83 3.62 40.77 13.80
C LEU A 83 2.74 39.62 14.28
N THR A 84 1.43 39.86 14.46
CA THR A 84 0.46 38.83 14.85
C THR A 84 0.35 37.76 13.77
N THR A 85 0.28 38.15 12.49
CA THR A 85 0.24 37.20 11.37
C THR A 85 1.49 36.32 11.34
N ILE A 86 2.69 36.88 11.54
CA ILE A 86 3.92 36.09 11.58
C ILE A 86 3.94 35.12 12.76
N LYS A 87 3.43 35.53 13.94
CA LYS A 87 3.30 34.61 15.07
C LYS A 87 2.39 33.42 14.75
N VAL A 88 1.26 33.66 14.07
CA VAL A 88 0.34 32.61 13.62
C VAL A 88 1.03 31.69 12.61
N LEU A 89 1.75 32.25 11.64
CA LEU A 89 2.49 31.44 10.66
C LEU A 89 3.60 30.60 11.30
N PHE A 90 4.36 31.15 12.25
CA PHE A 90 5.38 30.38 12.98
C PHE A 90 4.76 29.30 13.87
N ALA A 91 3.63 29.58 14.53
CA ALA A 91 2.88 28.56 15.26
C ALA A 91 2.43 27.42 14.32
N PHE A 92 1.98 27.75 13.11
CA PHE A 92 1.64 26.77 12.08
C PHE A 92 2.85 25.94 11.63
N PHE A 93 4.02 26.55 11.42
CA PHE A 93 5.26 25.81 11.14
C PHE A 93 5.66 24.88 12.29
N LEU A 94 5.45 25.26 13.55
CA LEU A 94 5.69 24.37 14.68
C LEU A 94 4.74 23.17 14.69
N ILE A 95 3.45 23.38 14.38
CA ILE A 95 2.49 22.28 14.23
C ILE A 95 2.96 21.31 13.13
N ILE A 96 3.39 21.82 11.98
CA ILE A 96 3.94 20.98 10.90
C ILE A 96 5.18 20.22 11.37
N GLN A 97 6.13 20.89 12.02
CA GLN A 97 7.36 20.24 12.51
C GLN A 97 7.03 19.11 13.50
N VAL A 98 6.10 19.34 14.42
CA VAL A 98 5.66 18.32 15.40
C VAL A 98 4.99 17.15 14.69
N SER A 99 4.12 17.40 13.70
CA SER A 99 3.53 16.34 12.87
C SER A 99 4.59 15.48 12.17
N LEU A 100 5.61 16.13 11.58
CA LEU A 100 6.68 15.43 10.87
C LEU A 100 7.62 14.67 11.81
N VAL A 101 7.87 15.19 13.02
CA VAL A 101 8.61 14.47 14.06
C VAL A 101 7.83 13.24 14.52
N LYS A 102 6.52 13.38 14.77
CA LYS A 102 5.66 12.25 15.11
C LYS A 102 5.67 11.17 14.03
N TYR A 103 5.52 11.57 12.77
CA TYR A 103 5.65 10.66 11.62
C TYR A 103 7.02 9.95 11.62
N SER A 104 8.10 10.69 11.85
CA SER A 104 9.45 10.12 11.87
C SER A 104 9.71 9.17 13.04
N LEU A 105 9.09 9.40 14.20
CA LEU A 105 9.19 8.49 15.34
C LEU A 105 8.42 7.20 15.11
N THR A 106 7.32 7.26 14.35
CA THR A 106 6.48 6.09 14.03
C THR A 106 7.10 5.27 12.90
N THR A 107 7.51 5.93 11.81
CA THR A 107 7.96 5.26 10.59
C THR A 107 9.47 5.08 10.48
N LEU A 108 10.23 5.62 11.43
CA LEU A 108 11.70 5.68 11.39
C LEU A 108 12.27 6.34 10.11
N LEU A 109 11.43 7.07 9.37
CA LEU A 109 11.77 7.80 8.16
C LEU A 109 11.26 9.24 8.24
N ASN A 110 12.01 10.17 7.65
CA ASN A 110 11.48 11.51 7.45
C ASN A 110 10.48 11.49 6.28
N LEU A 111 9.30 12.09 6.45
CA LEU A 111 8.35 12.28 5.36
C LEU A 111 8.96 13.20 4.30
N GLY A 112 8.92 12.77 3.05
CA GLY A 112 9.54 13.46 1.91
C GLY A 112 8.55 13.69 0.78
N ALA A 113 9.04 13.58 -0.45
CA ALA A 113 8.22 13.77 -1.66
C ALA A 113 7.13 12.70 -1.84
N ASP A 114 7.17 11.61 -1.06
CA ASP A 114 6.19 10.54 -1.07
C ASP A 114 4.77 11.00 -0.72
N ILE A 115 4.63 12.07 0.06
CA ILE A 115 3.32 12.70 0.31
C ILE A 115 2.58 13.06 -0.99
N LEU A 116 3.31 13.30 -2.09
CA LEU A 116 2.74 13.62 -3.40
C LEU A 116 2.27 12.39 -4.19
N GLY A 117 2.65 11.19 -3.74
CA GLY A 117 2.31 9.91 -4.38
C GLY A 117 1.12 9.19 -3.76
N TYR A 118 0.62 9.63 -2.60
CA TYR A 118 -0.56 9.05 -1.96
C TYR A 118 -1.82 9.85 -2.29
N SER A 119 -2.97 9.16 -2.43
CA SER A 119 -4.25 9.83 -2.51
C SER A 119 -4.65 10.40 -1.13
N LEU A 120 -5.55 11.39 -1.10
CA LEU A 120 -6.09 11.92 0.16
C LEU A 120 -6.78 10.81 0.99
N ASN A 121 -7.39 9.84 0.32
CA ASN A 121 -8.04 8.70 0.96
C ASN A 121 -7.02 7.75 1.61
N ASP A 122 -5.92 7.42 0.91
CA ASP A 122 -4.87 6.56 1.48
C ASP A 122 -4.19 7.23 2.67
N ILE A 123 -3.96 8.55 2.59
CA ILE A 123 -3.44 9.33 3.71
C ILE A 123 -4.41 9.26 4.89
N TYR A 124 -5.71 9.45 4.66
CA TYR A 124 -6.72 9.37 5.72
C TYR A 124 -6.78 7.97 6.37
N ILE A 125 -6.81 6.91 5.56
CA ILE A 125 -6.79 5.52 6.02
C ILE A 125 -5.53 5.24 6.84
N THR A 126 -4.36 5.59 6.32
CA THR A 126 -3.08 5.37 7.00
C THR A 126 -3.02 6.10 8.34
N VAL A 127 -3.38 7.39 8.36
CA VAL A 127 -3.34 8.19 9.60
C VAL A 127 -4.36 7.70 10.63
N SER A 128 -5.56 7.31 10.20
CA SER A 128 -6.60 6.79 11.10
C SER A 128 -6.25 5.41 11.67
N SER A 129 -5.34 4.66 11.03
CA SER A 129 -4.89 3.36 11.49
C SER A 129 -3.82 3.41 12.59
N SER A 130 -2.86 4.34 12.51
CA SER A 130 -1.62 4.28 13.31
C SER A 130 -1.79 4.65 14.78
N GLU A 131 -2.74 5.51 15.18
CA GLU A 131 -2.92 5.86 16.60
C GLU A 131 -4.34 6.32 16.96
N ALA A 132 -4.81 5.86 18.12
CA ALA A 132 -5.95 6.43 18.83
C ALA A 132 -5.68 7.91 19.18
N MET A 133 -6.56 8.84 18.78
CA MET A 133 -6.45 10.25 19.17
C MET A 133 -6.73 10.43 20.67
N THR A 134 -5.70 10.24 21.50
CA THR A 134 -5.76 10.52 22.95
C THR A 134 -5.47 11.99 23.23
N LEU A 135 -5.98 12.51 24.35
CA LEU A 135 -5.63 13.87 24.81
C LEU A 135 -4.10 14.06 24.96
N MET A 136 -3.39 13.01 25.36
CA MET A 136 -1.93 13.03 25.48
C MET A 136 -1.24 13.18 24.12
N SER A 137 -1.73 12.48 23.09
CA SER A 137 -1.21 12.58 21.71
C SER A 137 -1.41 13.97 21.09
N LEU A 138 -2.40 14.73 21.57
CA LEU A 138 -2.71 16.09 21.11
C LEU A 138 -1.91 17.17 21.83
N LEU A 139 -1.38 16.87 23.03
CA LEU A 139 -0.71 17.84 23.88
C LEU A 139 0.50 18.54 23.19
N PRO A 140 1.39 17.83 22.44
CA PRO A 140 2.49 18.48 21.72
C PRO A 140 2.03 19.60 20.77
N PHE A 141 0.90 19.41 20.09
CA PHE A 141 0.36 20.38 19.12
C PHE A 141 -0.14 21.67 19.76
N ILE A 142 -0.38 21.68 21.08
CA ILE A 142 -0.78 22.86 21.84
C ILE A 142 0.43 23.46 22.57
N VAL A 143 1.24 22.61 23.21
CA VAL A 143 2.37 23.02 24.04
C VAL A 143 3.45 23.74 23.23
N PHE A 144 3.84 23.23 22.06
CA PHE A 144 4.92 23.83 21.28
C PHE A 144 4.57 25.21 20.71
N PRO A 145 3.35 25.45 20.17
CA PRO A 145 2.91 26.80 19.85
C PRO A 145 2.89 27.75 21.06
N LEU A 146 2.40 27.31 22.22
CA LEU A 146 2.42 28.13 23.45
C LEU A 146 3.84 28.47 23.90
N LEU A 147 4.76 27.51 23.77
CA LEU A 147 6.18 27.67 24.06
C LEU A 147 6.83 28.76 23.20
N LEU A 148 6.49 28.85 21.90
CA LEU A 148 6.96 29.93 21.02
C LEU A 148 6.61 31.30 21.59
N PHE A 149 5.35 31.49 22.01
CA PHE A 149 4.90 32.77 22.58
C PHE A 149 5.59 33.07 23.90
N PHE A 150 5.76 32.06 24.76
CA PHE A 150 6.47 32.20 26.02
C PHE A 150 7.94 32.61 25.80
N ILE A 151 8.67 31.91 24.93
CA ILE A 151 10.06 32.22 24.59
C ILE A 151 10.16 33.62 23.98
N PHE A 152 9.24 33.99 23.08
CA PHE A 152 9.19 35.34 22.51
C PHE A 152 9.04 36.42 23.59
N ILE A 153 8.16 36.22 24.58
CA ILE A 153 7.98 37.14 25.71
C ILE A 153 9.28 37.26 26.52
N LEU A 154 9.95 36.14 26.79
CA LEU A 154 11.22 36.13 27.53
C LEU A 154 12.32 36.88 26.77
N ILE A 155 12.53 36.58 25.49
CA ILE A 155 13.53 37.26 24.66
C ILE A 155 13.23 38.76 24.63
N ASN A 156 11.98 39.15 24.37
CA ASN A 156 11.59 40.56 24.31
C ASN A 156 11.70 41.30 25.66
N LYS A 157 11.65 40.59 26.79
CA LYS A 157 11.79 41.16 28.13
C LYS A 157 13.25 41.34 28.55
N TYR A 158 14.11 40.37 28.25
CA TYR A 158 15.47 40.31 28.81
C TYR A 158 16.57 40.71 27.82
N PHE A 159 16.32 40.64 26.51
CA PHE A 159 17.32 40.98 25.49
C PHE A 159 17.16 42.42 25.01
N ASN A 160 18.29 43.11 24.89
CA ASN A 160 18.34 44.41 24.21
C ASN A 160 18.83 44.26 22.77
N GLU A 161 18.63 45.30 21.97
CA GLU A 161 18.90 45.31 20.53
C GLU A 161 20.37 44.99 20.19
N ARG A 162 21.32 45.57 20.94
CA ARG A 162 22.78 45.37 20.73
C ARG A 162 23.22 43.95 21.05
N ILE A 163 22.76 43.42 22.19
CA ILE A 163 23.07 42.05 22.63
C ILE A 163 22.51 41.06 21.60
N THR A 164 21.29 41.30 21.10
CA THR A 164 20.65 40.42 20.12
C THR A 164 21.46 40.34 18.82
N ILE A 165 21.93 41.47 18.29
CA ILE A 165 22.77 41.50 17.09
C ILE A 165 24.08 40.75 17.35
N GLY A 166 24.78 41.05 18.45
CA GLY A 166 26.06 40.41 18.77
C GLY A 166 25.94 38.89 18.89
N ILE A 167 24.92 38.42 19.61
CA ILE A 167 24.63 36.99 19.77
C ILE A 167 24.26 36.35 18.44
N SER A 168 23.42 36.99 17.63
CA SER A 168 23.00 36.44 16.33
C SER A 168 24.19 36.28 15.38
N ILE A 169 25.07 37.28 15.30
CA ILE A 169 26.30 37.20 14.49
C ILE A 169 27.21 36.09 15.00
N LEU A 170 27.40 36.00 16.32
CA LEU A 170 28.21 34.93 16.93
C LEU A 170 27.67 33.54 16.59
N PHE A 171 26.35 33.32 16.75
CA PHE A 171 25.74 32.04 16.39
C PHE A 171 25.89 31.72 14.90
N ILE A 172 25.69 32.70 14.01
CA ILE A 172 25.90 32.50 12.56
C ILE A 172 27.35 32.05 12.28
N LEU A 173 28.35 32.67 12.91
CA LEU A 173 29.75 32.31 12.72
C LEU A 173 30.07 30.92 13.29
N ILE A 174 29.65 30.64 14.53
CA ILE A 174 29.91 29.35 15.19
C ILE A 174 29.20 28.22 14.44
N PHE A 175 27.89 28.34 14.24
CA PHE A 175 27.08 27.28 13.62
C PHE A 175 27.41 27.15 12.12
N GLY A 176 27.81 28.24 11.46
CA GLY A 176 28.36 28.17 10.09
C GLY A 176 29.65 27.36 10.06
N SER A 177 30.59 27.64 10.96
CA SER A 177 31.87 26.93 11.03
C SER A 177 31.69 25.45 11.37
N LEU A 178 30.87 25.14 12.39
CA LEU A 178 30.59 23.76 12.79
C LEU A 178 29.97 22.94 11.65
N LYS A 179 29.07 23.54 10.86
CA LYS A 179 28.43 22.85 9.73
C LYS A 179 29.41 22.54 8.59
N LEU A 180 30.46 23.32 8.43
CA LEU A 180 31.51 23.05 7.46
C LEU A 180 32.52 21.99 7.93
N ILE A 181 32.73 21.89 9.25
CA ILE A 181 33.68 20.94 9.85
C ILE A 181 33.08 19.53 9.95
N PHE A 182 31.82 19.41 10.38
CA PHE A 182 31.18 18.12 10.65
C PHE A 182 30.30 17.69 9.48
N SER A 183 30.80 16.80 8.65
CA SER A 183 30.05 16.24 7.50
C SER A 183 28.83 15.42 7.92
N GLU A 184 28.89 14.78 9.09
CA GLU A 184 27.83 13.98 9.71
C GLU A 184 26.61 14.84 10.04
N ALA A 185 26.78 16.15 10.24
CA ALA A 185 25.66 17.07 10.44
C ALA A 185 24.72 17.15 9.24
N TYR A 186 25.12 16.65 8.06
CA TYR A 186 24.27 16.57 6.87
C TYR A 186 23.42 15.31 6.80
N ASP A 187 23.64 14.33 7.69
CA ASP A 187 22.88 13.07 7.70
C ASP A 187 21.39 13.32 7.93
N THR A 188 20.56 12.52 7.26
CA THR A 188 19.10 12.64 7.27
C THR A 188 18.51 12.52 8.68
N ALA A 189 19.16 11.78 9.58
CA ALA A 189 18.75 11.62 10.97
C ALA A 189 18.79 12.93 11.76
N TYR A 190 19.69 13.87 11.41
CA TYR A 190 19.87 15.12 12.15
C TYR A 190 19.22 16.33 11.47
N GLN A 191 18.68 16.17 10.26
CA GLN A 191 18.01 17.26 9.55
C GLN A 191 16.70 17.66 10.24
N ASN A 192 16.42 18.97 10.21
CA ASN A 192 15.11 19.49 10.56
C ASN A 192 14.07 18.93 9.56
N LYS A 193 12.95 18.42 10.06
CA LYS A 193 11.99 17.66 9.25
C LYS A 193 11.32 18.50 8.16
N ILE A 194 10.98 19.77 8.42
CA ILE A 194 10.47 20.70 7.39
C ILE A 194 11.52 20.93 6.30
N ALA A 195 12.77 21.14 6.69
CA ALA A 195 13.86 21.34 5.74
C ALA A 195 14.10 20.09 4.87
N PHE A 196 14.06 18.90 5.48
CA PHE A 196 14.12 17.63 4.75
C PHE A 196 12.97 17.50 3.75
N LEU A 197 11.71 17.67 4.20
CA LEU A 197 10.52 17.56 3.35
C LEU A 197 10.61 18.50 2.14
N THR A 198 10.98 19.75 2.38
CA THR A 198 11.11 20.78 1.34
C THR A 198 12.21 20.41 0.35
N LYS A 199 13.38 19.98 0.84
CA LYS A 199 14.52 19.56 0.01
C LYS A 199 14.16 18.36 -0.87
N ASP A 200 13.48 17.37 -0.31
CA ASP A 200 13.11 16.14 -1.02
C ASP A 200 12.03 16.42 -2.08
N ILE A 201 11.03 17.25 -1.79
CA ILE A 201 10.03 17.71 -2.78
C ILE A 201 10.71 18.45 -3.93
N ILE A 202 11.64 19.38 -3.64
CA ILE A 202 12.37 20.11 -4.69
C ILE A 202 13.21 19.14 -5.54
N LYS A 203 13.89 18.18 -4.91
CA LYS A 203 14.67 17.14 -5.61
C LYS A 203 13.77 16.34 -6.54
N PHE A 204 12.64 15.83 -6.04
CA PHE A 204 11.67 15.06 -6.82
C PHE A 204 11.13 15.86 -8.01
N GLN A 205 10.71 17.11 -7.80
CA GLN A 205 10.21 17.98 -8.87
C GLN A 205 11.28 18.27 -9.93
N ASN A 206 12.54 18.45 -9.52
CA ASN A 206 13.65 18.64 -10.44
C ASN A 206 13.96 17.37 -11.24
N GLU A 207 13.94 16.19 -10.61
CA GLU A 207 14.08 14.90 -11.30
C GLU A 207 12.95 14.65 -12.30
N LYS A 208 11.70 14.98 -11.93
CA LYS A 208 10.54 14.90 -12.81
C LYS A 208 10.67 15.83 -14.02
N ARG A 209 11.13 17.08 -13.81
CA ARG A 209 11.42 18.03 -14.90
C ARG A 209 12.51 17.52 -15.84
N LYS A 210 13.61 16.99 -15.30
CA LYS A 210 14.68 16.37 -16.11
C LYS A 210 14.15 15.20 -16.94
N THR A 211 13.30 14.38 -16.33
CA THR A 211 12.69 13.22 -17.00
C THR A 211 11.79 13.65 -18.16
N LYS A 212 10.94 14.66 -17.95
CA LYS A 212 10.09 15.25 -19.01
C LYS A 212 10.90 15.96 -20.11
N ALA A 213 12.05 16.53 -19.78
CA ALA A 213 12.92 17.23 -20.72
C ALA A 213 13.68 16.27 -21.66
N TYR A 214 13.74 14.97 -21.37
CA TYR A 214 14.21 14.02 -22.35
C TYR A 214 13.24 14.04 -23.54
N ASN A 215 13.78 14.28 -24.74
CA ASN A 215 13.01 14.18 -25.97
C ASN A 215 12.64 12.71 -26.24
N LEU A 216 11.56 12.26 -25.60
CA LEU A 216 10.99 10.93 -25.72
C LEU A 216 9.86 10.89 -26.75
N PHE A 217 9.51 12.04 -27.36
CA PHE A 217 8.42 12.15 -28.33
C PHE A 217 8.73 11.38 -29.63
N ASP A 218 10.01 11.28 -30.00
CA ASP A 218 10.43 10.61 -31.24
C ASP A 218 10.60 9.09 -31.08
N ARG A 219 10.46 8.54 -29.87
CA ARG A 219 10.61 7.11 -29.61
C ARG A 219 9.28 6.38 -29.67
N ASN A 220 9.24 5.27 -30.42
CA ASN A 220 8.06 4.40 -30.52
C ASN A 220 8.37 2.92 -30.21
N ASP A 221 9.59 2.62 -29.75
CA ASP A 221 10.09 1.28 -29.48
C ASP A 221 9.62 0.71 -28.13
N TYR A 222 9.76 -0.61 -27.95
CA TYR A 222 9.48 -1.33 -26.71
C TYR A 222 10.79 -1.85 -26.10
N PRO A 223 11.51 -1.06 -25.30
CA PRO A 223 12.89 -1.35 -24.90
C PRO A 223 13.04 -2.54 -23.93
N LEU A 224 11.93 -3.04 -23.39
CA LEU A 224 11.91 -4.23 -22.53
C LEU A 224 11.57 -5.51 -23.29
N LEU A 225 11.07 -5.39 -24.52
CA LEU A 225 10.59 -6.52 -25.31
C LEU A 225 11.76 -7.41 -25.73
N LYS A 226 11.64 -8.71 -25.47
CA LYS A 226 12.63 -9.74 -25.82
C LYS A 226 11.93 -11.08 -26.06
N PRO A 227 12.52 -11.99 -26.85
CA PRO A 227 12.00 -13.34 -27.03
C PRO A 227 11.88 -14.10 -25.70
N PHE A 228 10.81 -14.89 -25.54
CA PHE A 228 10.66 -15.76 -24.37
C PHE A 228 11.75 -16.83 -24.29
N ASN A 229 12.24 -17.33 -25.43
CA ASN A 229 13.30 -18.35 -25.48
C ASN A 229 14.63 -17.89 -24.87
N ASP A 230 14.79 -16.59 -24.58
CA ASP A 230 15.94 -16.06 -23.83
C ASP A 230 15.81 -16.30 -22.31
N SER A 231 14.67 -16.80 -21.84
CA SER A 231 14.43 -17.10 -20.42
C SER A 231 14.96 -18.48 -20.05
N ASN A 232 15.70 -18.54 -18.94
CA ASN A 232 16.31 -19.77 -18.46
C ASN A 232 15.40 -20.46 -17.44
N ASP A 233 15.16 -21.75 -17.64
CA ASP A 233 14.51 -22.57 -16.63
C ASP A 233 15.51 -23.04 -15.58
N VAL A 234 15.39 -22.41 -14.42
CA VAL A 234 16.26 -22.65 -13.26
C VAL A 234 15.62 -23.58 -12.23
N LEU A 235 14.36 -24.01 -12.41
CA LEU A 235 13.61 -24.77 -11.41
C LEU A 235 13.46 -26.25 -11.76
N THR A 236 13.35 -26.64 -13.03
CA THR A 236 13.07 -28.04 -13.44
C THR A 236 13.95 -29.08 -12.78
N SER A 237 15.24 -28.78 -12.59
CA SER A 237 16.19 -29.72 -11.99
C SER A 237 15.85 -30.10 -10.53
N PHE A 238 15.00 -29.33 -9.85
CA PHE A 238 14.59 -29.52 -8.46
C PHE A 238 13.23 -30.22 -8.30
N PHE A 239 12.46 -30.42 -9.37
CA PHE A 239 11.08 -30.92 -9.31
C PHE A 239 10.90 -32.30 -9.95
N ASN A 240 10.12 -33.16 -9.30
CA ASN A 240 9.47 -34.33 -9.89
C ASN A 240 8.23 -33.86 -10.65
N VAL A 241 8.44 -33.45 -11.89
CA VAL A 241 7.40 -32.96 -12.80
C VAL A 241 6.37 -34.07 -13.06
N LYS A 242 5.09 -33.74 -12.89
CA LYS A 242 3.96 -34.63 -13.17
C LYS A 242 3.39 -34.32 -14.55
N GLU A 243 2.49 -35.17 -15.05
CA GLU A 243 1.79 -34.91 -16.31
C GLU A 243 0.77 -33.76 -16.16
N GLU A 244 0.07 -33.73 -15.03
CA GLU A 244 -0.91 -32.71 -14.70
C GLU A 244 -0.23 -31.41 -14.24
N LYS A 245 -0.71 -30.28 -14.78
CA LYS A 245 -0.28 -28.94 -14.37
C LYS A 245 -0.46 -28.76 -12.85
N PRO A 246 0.54 -28.25 -12.11
CA PRO A 246 0.43 -28.09 -10.68
C PRO A 246 -0.42 -26.86 -10.33
N ASN A 247 -1.06 -26.91 -9.17
CA ASN A 247 -1.59 -25.73 -8.50
C ASN A 247 -0.44 -24.83 -8.02
N ILE A 248 -0.66 -23.54 -8.04
CA ILE A 248 0.28 -22.53 -7.55
C ILE A 248 -0.40 -21.75 -6.42
N VAL A 249 0.20 -21.75 -5.24
CA VAL A 249 -0.26 -20.98 -4.07
C VAL A 249 0.83 -19.98 -3.71
N ILE A 250 0.54 -18.69 -3.81
CA ILE A 250 1.47 -17.60 -3.47
C ILE A 250 0.99 -16.97 -2.17
N ILE A 251 1.80 -17.04 -1.11
CA ILE A 251 1.54 -16.41 0.19
C ILE A 251 2.48 -15.21 0.33
N ILE A 252 1.90 -14.01 0.25
CA ILE A 252 2.59 -12.75 0.45
C ILE A 252 2.33 -12.33 1.90
N VAL A 253 3.40 -12.31 2.70
CA VAL A 253 3.33 -12.08 4.14
C VAL A 253 3.66 -10.61 4.44
N GLU A 254 2.66 -9.85 4.89
CA GLU A 254 2.80 -8.45 5.29
C GLU A 254 3.94 -8.27 6.29
N GLY A 255 4.84 -7.33 6.01
CA GLY A 255 5.92 -6.91 6.89
C GLY A 255 7.00 -7.97 7.16
N LEU A 256 6.97 -9.14 6.53
CA LEU A 256 7.91 -10.23 6.83
C LEU A 256 9.31 -9.95 6.27
N GLY A 257 10.19 -9.37 7.09
CA GLY A 257 11.62 -9.25 6.79
C GLY A 257 12.41 -10.52 7.10
N SER A 258 13.51 -10.74 6.38
CA SER A 258 14.42 -11.89 6.63
C SER A 258 15.10 -11.83 8.00
N GLU A 259 15.17 -10.66 8.65
CA GLU A 259 15.77 -10.53 9.97
C GLU A 259 14.97 -11.26 11.07
N PHE A 260 13.70 -11.56 10.83
CA PHE A 260 12.82 -12.31 11.74
C PHE A 260 12.88 -13.82 11.52
N ILE A 261 13.69 -14.30 10.58
CA ILE A 261 13.72 -15.69 10.12
C ILE A 261 15.07 -16.33 10.42
N GLY A 262 15.03 -17.60 10.83
CA GLY A 262 16.18 -18.48 11.00
C GLY A 262 17.15 -17.99 12.07
N GLU A 263 18.43 -17.87 11.72
CA GLU A 263 19.49 -17.48 12.64
C GLU A 263 19.90 -16.00 12.44
N LYS A 264 18.91 -15.11 12.32
CA LYS A 264 19.13 -13.66 12.16
C LYS A 264 18.82 -12.89 13.45
N THR A 265 19.14 -11.58 13.45
CA THR A 265 19.12 -10.70 14.64
C THR A 265 17.81 -10.74 15.44
N TYR A 266 16.67 -10.76 14.75
CA TYR A 266 15.33 -10.67 15.34
C TYR A 266 14.60 -12.02 15.37
N ARG A 267 15.34 -13.13 15.42
CA ARG A 267 14.83 -14.52 15.37
C ARG A 267 13.99 -14.94 16.57
N GLY A 268 13.31 -16.08 16.41
CA GLY A 268 12.70 -16.85 17.50
C GLY A 268 11.18 -16.74 17.60
N PHE A 269 10.55 -15.94 16.74
CA PHE A 269 9.11 -15.67 16.77
C PHE A 269 8.38 -16.15 15.51
N THR A 270 9.04 -16.96 14.67
CA THR A 270 8.52 -17.52 13.40
C THR A 270 8.87 -19.02 13.24
N PRO A 271 8.62 -19.86 14.27
CA PRO A 271 9.12 -21.23 14.30
C PRO A 271 8.67 -22.13 13.13
N PHE A 272 7.48 -21.91 12.57
CA PHE A 272 7.00 -22.69 11.43
C PHE A 272 7.75 -22.32 10.15
N LEU A 273 7.88 -21.02 9.84
CA LEU A 273 8.66 -20.53 8.70
C LEU A 273 10.13 -20.95 8.80
N ASP A 274 10.71 -20.91 10.01
CA ASP A 274 12.06 -21.43 10.27
C ASP A 274 12.16 -22.92 9.90
N SER A 275 11.16 -23.71 10.25
CA SER A 275 11.12 -25.14 9.91
C SER A 275 11.03 -25.40 8.40
N LEU A 276 10.42 -24.47 7.64
CA LEU A 276 10.27 -24.58 6.19
C LEU A 276 11.58 -24.35 5.43
N ILE A 277 12.55 -23.65 6.02
CA ILE A 277 13.86 -23.38 5.40
C ILE A 277 14.51 -24.69 4.91
N SER A 278 14.52 -25.73 5.76
CA SER A 278 15.13 -27.02 5.43
C SER A 278 14.30 -27.89 4.47
N LYS A 279 13.04 -27.53 4.27
CA LYS A 279 12.04 -28.27 3.48
C LYS A 279 11.78 -27.63 2.10
N SER A 280 12.43 -26.51 1.80
CA SER A 280 12.14 -25.69 0.62
C SER A 280 13.39 -25.47 -0.24
N LEU A 281 13.18 -24.91 -1.42
CA LEU A 281 14.19 -24.09 -2.08
C LEU A 281 14.13 -22.71 -1.43
N TYR A 282 15.21 -22.29 -0.77
CA TYR A 282 15.25 -21.06 0.04
C TYR A 282 16.34 -20.10 -0.43
N TRP A 283 15.98 -18.84 -0.66
CA TRP A 283 16.94 -17.78 -0.99
C TRP A 283 17.24 -16.95 0.26
N GLU A 284 18.48 -17.03 0.74
CA GLU A 284 18.94 -16.28 1.91
C GLU A 284 19.02 -14.77 1.63
N ASN A 285 19.33 -14.41 0.38
CA ASN A 285 19.64 -13.03 -0.05
C ASN A 285 18.60 -12.53 -1.06
N PHE A 286 17.33 -12.58 -0.67
CA PHE A 286 16.22 -12.17 -1.53
C PHE A 286 15.70 -10.77 -1.17
N VAL A 287 15.41 -9.94 -2.17
CA VAL A 287 14.96 -8.56 -1.95
C VAL A 287 13.59 -8.25 -2.51
N SER A 288 12.78 -7.58 -1.71
CA SER A 288 11.65 -6.82 -2.22
C SER A 288 12.19 -5.66 -3.06
N THR A 289 11.56 -5.40 -4.19
CA THR A 289 11.93 -4.28 -5.07
C THR A 289 11.36 -2.95 -4.57
N THR A 290 10.44 -2.99 -3.60
CA THR A 290 9.82 -1.84 -2.96
C THR A 290 9.86 -1.95 -1.44
N GLY A 291 9.93 -0.82 -0.75
CA GLY A 291 9.99 -0.77 0.72
C GLY A 291 8.62 -0.62 1.42
N ARG A 292 7.52 -0.91 0.70
CA ARG A 292 6.10 -0.88 1.10
C ARG A 292 5.30 -1.83 0.19
N THR A 293 4.09 -2.21 0.61
CA THR A 293 3.21 -3.20 -0.03
C THR A 293 2.82 -2.85 -1.47
N PHE A 294 2.60 -1.57 -1.81
CA PHE A 294 2.11 -1.12 -3.13
C PHE A 294 2.87 -1.66 -4.36
N GLY A 295 4.14 -2.09 -4.19
CA GLY A 295 4.97 -2.57 -5.27
C GLY A 295 5.07 -4.09 -5.42
N VAL A 296 4.56 -4.87 -4.45
CA VAL A 296 4.76 -6.32 -4.43
C VAL A 296 4.05 -7.01 -5.59
N LEU A 297 2.76 -6.76 -5.82
CA LEU A 297 2.01 -7.48 -6.86
C LEU A 297 2.57 -7.21 -8.27
N PRO A 298 2.81 -5.96 -8.72
CA PRO A 298 3.40 -5.73 -10.04
C PRO A 298 4.80 -6.34 -10.20
N SER A 299 5.60 -6.32 -9.14
CA SER A 299 6.97 -6.82 -9.18
C SER A 299 7.02 -8.35 -9.17
N LEU A 300 6.30 -8.97 -8.23
CA LEU A 300 6.29 -10.42 -8.01
C LEU A 300 5.57 -11.15 -9.14
N LEU A 301 4.42 -10.64 -9.57
CA LEU A 301 3.52 -11.31 -10.53
C LEU A 301 3.79 -10.91 -11.98
N GLY A 302 4.48 -9.80 -12.26
CA GLY A 302 4.71 -9.38 -13.65
C GLY A 302 6.13 -8.99 -13.98
N SER A 303 7.06 -8.99 -13.00
CA SER A 303 8.40 -8.44 -13.19
C SER A 303 8.37 -7.04 -13.83
N LEU A 304 7.44 -6.17 -13.40
CA LEU A 304 7.11 -4.91 -14.05
C LEU A 304 7.98 -3.74 -13.54
N PRO A 305 8.18 -2.68 -14.35
CA PRO A 305 8.78 -1.42 -13.91
C PRO A 305 7.92 -0.73 -12.83
N PHE A 306 8.46 0.30 -12.17
CA PHE A 306 7.81 0.95 -11.03
C PHE A 306 6.88 2.11 -11.38
N GLY A 307 7.06 2.77 -12.53
CA GLY A 307 6.42 4.08 -12.77
C GLY A 307 7.00 5.21 -11.91
N GLU A 308 6.44 6.42 -12.00
CA GLU A 308 6.95 7.58 -11.25
C GLU A 308 6.66 7.46 -9.74
N THR A 309 5.42 7.11 -9.38
CA THR A 309 4.92 7.08 -7.99
C THR A 309 4.61 5.67 -7.48
N GLY A 310 4.88 4.64 -8.28
CA GLY A 310 4.44 3.27 -8.05
C GLY A 310 3.55 2.78 -9.19
N PHE A 311 3.61 1.48 -9.52
CA PHE A 311 2.97 0.97 -10.72
C PHE A 311 1.44 0.96 -10.59
N LEU A 312 0.93 0.61 -9.40
CA LEU A 312 -0.50 0.62 -9.11
C LEU A 312 -1.09 2.04 -9.11
N GLU A 313 -0.26 3.07 -8.88
CA GLU A 313 -0.64 4.49 -8.89
C GLU A 313 -0.69 5.13 -10.28
N LEU A 314 -0.38 4.37 -11.33
CA LEU A 314 -0.48 4.86 -12.69
C LEU A 314 -1.96 5.07 -13.06
N GLN A 315 -2.31 6.27 -13.50
CA GLN A 315 -3.68 6.62 -13.90
C GLN A 315 -4.21 5.67 -14.98
N LYS A 316 -3.43 5.46 -16.06
CA LYS A 316 -3.70 4.43 -17.06
C LYS A 316 -2.73 3.28 -16.83
N THR A 317 -3.25 2.09 -16.55
CA THR A 317 -2.46 0.86 -16.46
C THR A 317 -1.83 0.58 -17.84
N PRO A 318 -0.50 0.60 -17.98
CA PRO A 318 0.14 0.31 -19.25
C PRO A 318 -0.06 -1.16 -19.64
N SER A 319 -0.05 -1.45 -20.92
CA SER A 319 -0.14 -2.79 -21.49
C SER A 319 1.05 -3.65 -21.06
N HIS A 320 0.76 -4.78 -20.43
CA HIS A 320 1.75 -5.71 -19.89
C HIS A 320 1.18 -7.14 -19.79
N ILE A 321 2.09 -8.09 -19.61
CA ILE A 321 1.80 -9.50 -19.33
C ILE A 321 2.21 -9.80 -17.89
N ASN A 322 1.46 -10.66 -17.19
CA ASN A 322 1.76 -11.09 -15.83
C ASN A 322 1.30 -12.53 -15.58
N LEU A 323 1.70 -13.10 -14.45
CA LEU A 323 1.45 -14.49 -14.10
C LEU A 323 -0.04 -14.83 -14.13
N ILE A 324 -0.90 -13.97 -13.60
CA ILE A 324 -2.35 -14.20 -13.54
C ILE A 324 -2.91 -14.39 -14.95
N ASN A 325 -2.61 -13.46 -15.87
CA ASN A 325 -3.23 -13.45 -17.19
C ASN A 325 -2.71 -14.59 -18.10
N VAL A 326 -1.43 -14.96 -17.95
CA VAL A 326 -0.82 -16.11 -18.62
C VAL A 326 -1.43 -17.41 -18.11
N LEU A 327 -1.49 -17.61 -16.79
CA LEU A 327 -2.04 -18.84 -16.22
C LEU A 327 -3.52 -19.00 -16.54
N LYS A 328 -4.31 -17.94 -16.43
CA LYS A 328 -5.74 -17.94 -16.79
C LYS A 328 -5.98 -18.39 -18.23
N THR A 329 -5.23 -17.81 -19.17
CA THR A 329 -5.32 -18.17 -20.60
C THR A 329 -4.92 -19.63 -20.85
N ASN A 330 -4.18 -20.23 -19.93
CA ASN A 330 -3.72 -21.61 -19.96
C ASN A 330 -4.57 -22.58 -19.11
N GLY A 331 -5.80 -22.17 -18.79
CA GLY A 331 -6.80 -23.00 -18.14
C GLY A 331 -6.74 -23.01 -16.61
N TYR A 332 -5.95 -22.11 -16.00
CA TYR A 332 -5.97 -21.96 -14.56
C TYR A 332 -7.19 -21.17 -14.10
N THR A 333 -7.81 -21.59 -13.00
CA THR A 333 -8.69 -20.70 -12.23
C THR A 333 -7.82 -19.81 -11.34
N THR A 334 -8.11 -18.50 -11.31
CA THR A 334 -7.26 -17.52 -10.61
C THR A 334 -8.00 -16.79 -9.50
N SER A 335 -7.44 -16.83 -8.29
CA SER A 335 -8.07 -16.29 -7.09
C SER A 335 -7.11 -15.38 -6.31
N TYR A 336 -7.64 -14.30 -5.77
CA TYR A 336 -6.96 -13.38 -4.85
C TYR A 336 -7.69 -13.36 -3.51
N TYR A 337 -6.97 -13.51 -2.40
CA TYR A 337 -7.49 -13.54 -1.03
C TYR A 337 -6.81 -12.47 -0.18
N SER A 338 -7.60 -11.65 0.50
CA SER A 338 -7.14 -10.58 1.41
C SER A 338 -8.17 -10.36 2.51
N GLY A 339 -7.72 -9.87 3.67
CA GLY A 339 -8.60 -9.47 4.77
C GLY A 339 -9.12 -8.03 4.65
N GLY A 340 -8.40 -7.17 3.92
CA GLY A 340 -8.75 -5.75 3.72
C GLY A 340 -9.31 -5.47 2.33
N HIS A 341 -9.83 -4.26 2.14
CA HIS A 341 -10.41 -3.80 0.87
C HIS A 341 -9.38 -3.76 -0.28
N SER A 342 -9.69 -4.45 -1.39
CA SER A 342 -8.81 -4.48 -2.58
C SER A 342 -8.74 -3.15 -3.36
N SER A 343 -9.57 -2.15 -3.02
CA SER A 343 -9.46 -0.80 -3.56
C SER A 343 -8.30 0.01 -2.98
N PHE A 344 -7.82 -0.36 -1.79
CA PHE A 344 -6.62 0.25 -1.20
C PHE A 344 -5.40 0.00 -2.10
N ASP A 345 -4.56 1.03 -2.29
CA ASP A 345 -3.42 1.02 -3.22
C ASP A 345 -3.77 0.57 -4.65
N ARG A 346 -5.04 0.70 -5.08
CA ARG A 346 -5.52 0.33 -6.42
C ARG A 346 -5.21 -1.13 -6.82
N ILE A 347 -5.10 -2.04 -5.85
CA ILE A 347 -4.82 -3.47 -6.10
C ILE A 347 -5.84 -4.07 -7.07
N ILE A 348 -7.13 -3.77 -6.88
CA ILE A 348 -8.22 -4.27 -7.72
C ILE A 348 -8.02 -3.91 -9.20
N ASN A 349 -7.47 -2.73 -9.53
CA ASN A 349 -7.26 -2.31 -10.91
C ASN A 349 -6.24 -3.21 -11.61
N PHE A 350 -5.17 -3.58 -10.91
CA PHE A 350 -4.19 -4.54 -11.42
C PHE A 350 -4.78 -5.94 -11.57
N LEU A 351 -5.58 -6.40 -10.60
CA LEU A 351 -6.21 -7.71 -10.65
C LEU A 351 -7.24 -7.82 -11.79
N GLU A 352 -8.06 -6.79 -12.01
CA GLU A 352 -9.04 -6.72 -13.10
C GLU A 352 -8.36 -6.65 -14.47
N TYR A 353 -7.31 -5.83 -14.59
CA TYR A 353 -6.48 -5.77 -15.80
C TYR A 353 -5.92 -7.16 -16.14
N SER A 354 -5.46 -7.88 -15.11
CA SER A 354 -4.95 -9.24 -15.23
C SER A 354 -6.03 -10.29 -15.50
N GLY A 355 -7.29 -9.92 -15.43
CA GLY A 355 -8.42 -10.80 -15.65
C GLY A 355 -8.63 -11.82 -14.53
N ILE A 356 -8.29 -11.53 -13.27
CA ILE A 356 -8.53 -12.44 -12.14
C ILE A 356 -9.98 -13.01 -12.14
N ASP A 357 -10.18 -14.28 -11.79
CA ASP A 357 -11.53 -14.89 -11.77
C ASP A 357 -12.30 -14.54 -10.50
N HIS A 358 -11.58 -14.57 -9.37
CA HIS A 358 -12.14 -14.39 -8.04
C HIS A 358 -11.28 -13.44 -7.21
N VAL A 359 -11.89 -12.35 -6.72
CA VAL A 359 -11.33 -11.49 -5.67
C VAL A 359 -12.12 -11.72 -4.39
N ILE A 360 -11.48 -12.19 -3.34
CA ILE A 360 -12.04 -12.42 -2.02
C ILE A 360 -11.36 -11.42 -1.08
N ASP A 361 -11.93 -10.23 -1.01
CA ASP A 361 -11.51 -9.15 -0.10
C ASP A 361 -12.53 -8.98 1.04
N GLU A 362 -12.35 -7.94 1.86
CA GLU A 362 -13.20 -7.63 3.02
C GLU A 362 -14.72 -7.76 2.76
N ASN A 363 -15.18 -7.46 1.55
CA ASN A 363 -16.61 -7.49 1.18
C ASN A 363 -17.18 -8.92 1.02
N LYS A 364 -16.35 -9.96 1.13
CA LYS A 364 -16.75 -11.37 0.92
C LYS A 364 -16.66 -12.25 2.18
N TYR A 365 -16.51 -11.63 3.33
CA TYR A 365 -16.56 -12.31 4.62
C TYR A 365 -17.94 -12.13 5.24
N GLY A 366 -18.60 -13.25 5.55
CA GLY A 366 -19.91 -13.27 6.20
C GLY A 366 -19.82 -13.18 7.72
N SER A 367 -20.97 -13.20 8.39
CA SER A 367 -21.07 -13.11 9.85
C SER A 367 -20.35 -14.22 10.62
N GLU A 368 -20.01 -15.32 9.94
CA GLU A 368 -19.26 -16.44 10.50
C GLU A 368 -17.75 -16.16 10.62
N TYR A 369 -17.23 -15.07 10.04
CA TYR A 369 -15.82 -14.65 10.13
C TYR A 369 -15.67 -13.50 11.13
N SER A 370 -14.64 -13.54 11.95
CA SER A 370 -14.38 -12.50 12.95
C SER A 370 -13.47 -11.42 12.38
N ARG A 371 -14.01 -10.20 12.22
CA ARG A 371 -13.24 -9.03 11.82
C ARG A 371 -12.40 -8.51 12.99
N THR A 372 -11.21 -7.97 12.73
CA THR A 372 -10.41 -7.30 13.76
C THR A 372 -11.18 -6.09 14.31
N GLU A 373 -11.16 -5.93 15.64
CA GLU A 373 -11.85 -4.85 16.33
C GLU A 373 -11.39 -3.46 15.82
N ASN A 374 -12.34 -2.53 15.78
CA ASN A 374 -12.04 -1.15 15.43
C ASN A 374 -11.18 -0.52 16.53
N ASN A 375 -10.19 0.29 16.13
CA ASN A 375 -9.48 1.17 17.05
C ASN A 375 -10.43 2.27 17.59
N SER A 376 -9.94 3.10 18.52
CA SER A 376 -10.76 4.16 19.13
C SER A 376 -11.29 5.20 18.13
N GLY A 377 -10.70 5.27 16.93
CA GLY A 377 -11.13 6.12 15.82
C GLY A 377 -12.16 5.46 14.90
N GLY A 378 -12.61 4.24 15.21
CA GLY A 378 -13.57 3.49 14.40
C GLY A 378 -12.95 2.76 13.21
N PHE A 379 -11.62 2.75 13.08
CA PHE A 379 -10.91 2.13 11.95
C PHE A 379 -10.46 0.70 12.25
N SER A 380 -10.53 -0.19 11.28
CA SER A 380 -9.83 -1.48 11.30
C SER A 380 -9.47 -1.90 9.88
N TRP A 381 -8.33 -2.58 9.76
CA TRP A 381 -7.79 -3.06 8.48
C TRP A 381 -8.63 -4.14 7.82
N GLY A 382 -9.48 -4.85 8.59
CA GLY A 382 -10.32 -5.93 8.08
C GLY A 382 -10.14 -7.23 8.87
N TYR A 383 -10.01 -8.35 8.15
CA TYR A 383 -9.94 -9.68 8.75
C TYR A 383 -8.50 -10.13 9.03
N PRO A 384 -8.23 -10.78 10.18
CA PRO A 384 -6.90 -11.23 10.55
C PRO A 384 -6.49 -12.49 9.77
N ASP A 385 -5.20 -12.84 9.81
CA ASP A 385 -4.59 -13.84 8.93
C ASP A 385 -5.23 -15.23 9.06
N SER A 386 -5.57 -15.66 10.28
CA SER A 386 -6.26 -16.94 10.49
C SER A 386 -7.61 -17.00 9.76
N GLU A 387 -8.34 -15.89 9.67
CA GLU A 387 -9.62 -15.81 8.96
C GLU A 387 -9.42 -15.73 7.44
N ILE A 388 -8.36 -15.06 6.97
CA ILE A 388 -7.98 -15.07 5.54
C ILE A 388 -7.69 -16.50 5.09
N PHE A 389 -6.89 -17.24 5.85
CA PHE A 389 -6.57 -18.63 5.52
C PHE A 389 -7.78 -19.57 5.64
N ARG A 390 -8.62 -19.39 6.68
CA ARG A 390 -9.86 -20.15 6.81
C ARG A 390 -10.81 -19.88 5.64
N LYS A 391 -10.95 -18.61 5.24
CA LYS A 391 -11.75 -18.21 4.09
C LYS A 391 -11.21 -18.79 2.79
N THR A 392 -9.89 -18.80 2.63
CA THR A 392 -9.21 -19.41 1.50
C THR A 392 -9.61 -20.88 1.40
N LEU A 393 -9.36 -21.68 2.43
CA LEU A 393 -9.69 -23.12 2.47
C LEU A 393 -11.18 -23.38 2.20
N ALA A 394 -12.08 -22.57 2.78
CA ALA A 394 -13.52 -22.69 2.55
C ALA A 394 -13.97 -22.31 1.13
N SER A 395 -13.15 -21.57 0.40
CA SER A 395 -13.44 -21.11 -0.97
C SER A 395 -12.80 -22.00 -2.03
N LEU A 396 -11.86 -22.88 -1.65
CA LEU A 396 -11.25 -23.85 -2.55
C LEU A 396 -12.26 -24.95 -2.87
N ASP A 397 -12.51 -25.19 -4.16
CA ASP A 397 -13.30 -26.32 -4.62
C ASP A 397 -12.42 -27.54 -4.94
N ASN A 398 -13.04 -28.72 -5.02
CA ASN A 398 -12.38 -29.97 -5.45
C ASN A 398 -12.41 -30.11 -6.97
N LYS A 399 -12.21 -29.00 -7.68
CA LYS A 399 -12.13 -28.98 -9.13
C LYS A 399 -10.82 -29.60 -9.63
N THR A 400 -10.88 -30.16 -10.83
CA THR A 400 -9.73 -30.82 -11.47
C THR A 400 -8.84 -29.82 -12.23
N GLU A 401 -9.34 -28.62 -12.52
CA GLU A 401 -8.56 -27.58 -13.18
C GLU A 401 -7.47 -27.01 -12.27
N PRO A 402 -6.27 -26.70 -12.79
CA PRO A 402 -5.21 -26.13 -11.98
C PRO A 402 -5.59 -24.73 -11.48
N ARG A 403 -5.08 -24.33 -10.31
CA ARG A 403 -5.34 -23.01 -9.71
C ARG A 403 -4.11 -22.16 -9.51
N LEU A 404 -4.31 -20.85 -9.55
CA LEU A 404 -3.43 -19.84 -8.99
C LEU A 404 -4.17 -19.17 -7.84
N ASP A 405 -3.70 -19.38 -6.61
CA ASP A 405 -4.25 -18.76 -5.40
C ASP A 405 -3.22 -17.77 -4.84
N ILE A 406 -3.53 -16.47 -4.89
CA ILE A 406 -2.70 -15.38 -4.35
C ILE A 406 -3.30 -14.95 -3.02
N ILE A 407 -2.58 -15.16 -1.92
CA ILE A 407 -3.02 -14.87 -0.57
C ILE A 407 -2.13 -13.77 0.00
N VAL A 408 -2.72 -12.65 0.39
CA VAL A 408 -2.02 -11.51 1.01
C VAL A 408 -2.46 -11.41 2.47
N THR A 409 -1.51 -11.56 3.39
CA THR A 409 -1.78 -11.43 4.83
C THR A 409 -1.89 -9.95 5.23
N LEU A 410 -2.34 -9.67 6.45
CA LEU A 410 -2.67 -8.31 6.89
C LEU A 410 -2.26 -7.99 8.32
N THR A 411 -2.11 -9.01 9.18
CA THR A 411 -2.05 -8.83 10.64
C THR A 411 -0.79 -8.13 11.14
N ASN A 412 0.33 -8.26 10.42
CA ASN A 412 1.61 -7.62 10.71
C ASN A 412 1.63 -6.12 10.35
N HIS A 413 0.55 -5.41 10.61
CA HIS A 413 0.40 -3.98 10.33
C HIS A 413 -0.04 -3.24 11.61
N GLU A 414 0.41 -1.99 11.80
CA GLU A 414 -0.04 -1.13 12.90
C GLU A 414 -1.58 -1.02 12.91
N PRO A 415 -2.27 -1.11 14.05
CA PRO A 415 -1.77 -1.16 15.43
C PRO A 415 -1.53 -2.57 16.00
N PHE A 416 -1.24 -3.57 15.15
CA PHE A 416 -0.99 -4.96 15.53
C PHE A 416 -2.13 -5.57 16.35
N SER A 417 -3.36 -5.38 15.88
CA SER A 417 -4.58 -5.90 16.51
C SER A 417 -4.99 -7.22 15.86
N PHE A 418 -5.24 -8.24 16.69
CA PHE A 418 -5.65 -9.57 16.25
C PHE A 418 -6.33 -10.34 17.41
N PRO A 419 -7.12 -11.39 17.10
CA PRO A 419 -7.80 -12.19 18.12
C PRO A 419 -6.82 -12.87 19.09
N LEU A 420 -7.24 -13.01 20.35
CA LEU A 420 -6.46 -13.69 21.40
C LEU A 420 -5.08 -13.05 21.68
N LYS A 421 -4.90 -11.74 21.38
CA LYS A 421 -3.63 -11.00 21.52
C LYS A 421 -2.91 -11.25 22.84
N GLU A 422 -3.62 -11.25 23.97
CA GLU A 422 -3.04 -11.51 25.30
C GLU A 422 -2.32 -12.86 25.42
N GLN A 423 -2.81 -13.92 24.75
CA GLN A 423 -2.17 -15.23 24.78
C GLN A 423 -0.85 -15.22 24.01
N TYR A 424 -0.81 -14.51 22.88
CA TYR A 424 0.40 -14.35 22.07
C TYR A 424 1.42 -13.44 22.76
N LEU A 425 0.97 -12.38 23.45
CA LEU A 425 1.82 -11.55 24.30
C LEU A 425 2.48 -12.39 25.42
N ALA A 426 1.70 -13.22 26.12
CA ALA A 426 2.25 -14.13 27.13
C ALA A 426 3.22 -15.15 26.53
N LYS A 427 3.01 -15.57 25.28
CA LYS A 427 3.93 -16.46 24.58
C LYS A 427 5.27 -15.80 24.27
N VAL A 428 5.28 -14.52 23.89
CA VAL A 428 6.51 -13.74 23.69
C VAL A 428 7.31 -13.65 25.01
N ASP A 429 6.64 -13.39 26.14
CA ASP A 429 7.31 -13.39 27.45
C ASP A 429 7.96 -14.73 27.76
N SER A 430 7.19 -15.82 27.59
CA SER A 430 7.67 -17.18 27.82
C SER A 430 8.88 -17.53 26.95
N ILE A 431 8.89 -17.11 25.68
CA ILE A 431 10.03 -17.31 24.77
C ILE A 431 11.25 -16.51 25.25
N SER A 432 11.07 -15.25 25.63
CA SER A 432 12.13 -14.38 26.18
C SER A 432 12.73 -14.92 27.49
N GLU A 433 11.96 -15.68 28.26
CA GLU A 433 12.39 -16.29 29.52
C GLU A 433 12.98 -17.71 29.39
N SER A 434 12.77 -18.38 28.26
CA SER A 434 13.07 -19.81 28.05
C SER A 434 14.56 -20.20 28.04
N GLY A 435 15.48 -19.25 28.25
CA GLY A 435 16.93 -19.46 28.16
C GLY A 435 17.47 -19.51 26.72
N GLN A 436 16.60 -19.34 25.71
CA GLN A 436 17.01 -19.15 24.32
C GLN A 436 17.91 -17.92 24.18
N ARG A 437 19.01 -18.06 23.44
CA ARG A 437 19.94 -16.95 23.18
C ARG A 437 19.43 -16.08 22.02
N PHE A 438 19.19 -14.82 22.30
CA PHE A 438 18.87 -13.76 21.32
C PHE A 438 20.09 -12.86 21.10
N ASP A 439 20.17 -12.24 19.93
CA ASP A 439 21.18 -11.22 19.62
C ASP A 439 20.77 -9.82 20.10
N ILE A 440 19.50 -9.66 20.48
CA ILE A 440 18.90 -8.44 21.04
C ILE A 440 18.61 -8.59 22.53
N SER A 441 18.49 -7.45 23.23
CA SER A 441 18.24 -7.44 24.68
C SER A 441 16.78 -7.75 25.01
N LYS A 442 16.52 -8.17 26.26
CA LYS A 442 15.16 -8.43 26.74
C LYS A 442 14.30 -7.17 26.75
N GLU A 443 14.91 -6.01 27.00
CA GLU A 443 14.25 -4.71 26.96
C GLU A 443 13.80 -4.36 25.53
N GLU A 444 14.61 -4.69 24.51
CA GLU A 444 14.23 -4.50 23.10
C GLU A 444 13.11 -5.45 22.69
N ILE A 445 13.11 -6.69 23.20
CA ILE A 445 12.00 -7.64 23.03
C ILE A 445 10.72 -7.08 23.66
N ALA A 446 10.80 -6.60 24.90
CA ALA A 446 9.66 -6.04 25.63
C ALA A 446 9.11 -4.76 24.98
N ALA A 447 9.97 -3.89 24.46
CA ALA A 447 9.58 -2.66 23.77
C ALA A 447 8.81 -2.92 22.46
N ASN A 448 9.08 -4.06 21.80
CA ASN A 448 8.45 -4.44 20.54
C ASN A 448 7.54 -5.68 20.68
N LYS A 449 7.05 -5.96 21.89
CA LYS A 449 6.34 -7.19 22.23
C LYS A 449 5.12 -7.46 21.35
N GLU A 450 4.34 -6.43 21.03
CA GLU A 450 3.15 -6.56 20.17
C GLU A 450 3.52 -7.00 18.75
N ILE A 451 4.66 -6.53 18.24
CA ILE A 451 5.16 -6.89 16.92
C ILE A 451 5.54 -8.37 16.89
N TYR A 452 6.31 -8.84 17.88
CA TYR A 452 6.67 -10.26 17.97
C TYR A 452 5.46 -11.16 18.17
N ALA A 453 4.45 -10.71 18.92
CA ALA A 453 3.20 -11.42 19.09
C ALA A 453 2.42 -11.52 17.77
N SER A 454 2.41 -10.45 16.97
CA SER A 454 1.80 -10.43 15.62
C SER A 454 2.54 -11.34 14.63
N LEU A 455 3.88 -11.32 14.63
CA LEU A 455 4.70 -12.23 13.83
C LEU A 455 4.42 -13.70 14.18
N TYR A 456 4.33 -14.03 15.47
CA TYR A 456 4.05 -15.38 15.95
C TYR A 456 2.60 -15.81 15.62
N TYR A 457 1.64 -14.89 15.67
CA TYR A 457 0.26 -15.12 15.22
C TYR A 457 0.19 -15.44 13.73
N THR A 458 0.90 -14.65 12.92
CA THR A 458 0.99 -14.85 11.46
C THR A 458 1.65 -16.19 11.14
N ASP A 459 2.77 -16.52 11.79
CA ASP A 459 3.47 -17.79 11.63
C ASP A 459 2.58 -19.01 11.97
N ASN A 460 1.86 -18.95 13.10
CA ASN A 460 0.88 -19.98 13.46
C ASN A 460 -0.27 -20.07 12.44
N SER A 461 -0.76 -18.94 11.94
CA SER A 461 -1.84 -18.93 10.95
C SER A 461 -1.40 -19.59 9.63
N ILE A 462 -0.16 -19.36 9.20
CA ILE A 462 0.44 -20.04 8.04
C ILE A 462 0.62 -21.53 8.34
N LYS A 463 1.09 -21.91 9.53
CA LYS A 463 1.23 -23.31 9.95
C LYS A 463 -0.11 -24.05 9.86
N ASP A 464 -1.16 -23.47 10.41
CA ASP A 464 -2.49 -24.10 10.45
C ASP A 464 -3.07 -24.21 9.03
N PHE A 465 -2.89 -23.18 8.19
CA PHE A 465 -3.23 -23.23 6.78
C PHE A 465 -2.51 -24.36 6.04
N MET A 466 -1.18 -24.43 6.15
CA MET A 466 -0.38 -25.42 5.46
C MET A 466 -0.69 -26.84 5.94
N THR A 467 -1.02 -27.00 7.23
CA THR A 467 -1.43 -28.29 7.82
C THR A 467 -2.78 -28.73 7.26
N ALA A 468 -3.78 -27.85 7.27
CA ALA A 468 -5.11 -28.15 6.72
C ALA A 468 -5.08 -28.35 5.20
N PHE A 469 -4.26 -27.57 4.48
CA PHE A 469 -4.10 -27.74 3.03
C PHE A 469 -3.46 -29.09 2.70
N ALA A 470 -2.54 -29.59 3.52
CA ALA A 470 -1.89 -30.89 3.31
C ALA A 470 -2.86 -32.08 3.33
N GLU A 471 -4.06 -31.92 3.88
CA GLU A 471 -5.13 -32.93 3.89
C GLU A 471 -5.92 -32.99 2.58
N ARG A 472 -5.70 -32.04 1.66
CA ARG A 472 -6.40 -32.00 0.36
C ARG A 472 -5.80 -32.98 -0.65
N ASP A 473 -6.66 -33.54 -1.50
CA ASP A 473 -6.27 -34.46 -2.57
C ASP A 473 -5.27 -33.83 -3.57
N ASP A 474 -5.37 -32.51 -3.78
CA ASP A 474 -4.53 -31.76 -4.72
C ASP A 474 -3.20 -31.27 -4.14
N TYR A 475 -2.93 -31.50 -2.85
CA TYR A 475 -1.71 -31.06 -2.17
C TYR A 475 -0.44 -31.58 -2.85
N ASN A 476 -0.43 -32.86 -3.23
CA ASN A 476 0.74 -33.52 -3.81
C ASN A 476 1.14 -32.95 -5.19
N ASN A 477 0.28 -32.16 -5.83
CA ASN A 477 0.55 -31.47 -7.10
C ASN A 477 0.45 -29.94 -6.92
N THR A 478 0.97 -29.41 -5.82
CA THR A 478 0.91 -27.97 -5.50
C THR A 478 2.31 -27.40 -5.24
N ILE A 479 2.58 -26.22 -5.79
CA ILE A 479 3.77 -25.40 -5.54
C ILE A 479 3.38 -24.20 -4.69
N PHE A 480 4.02 -24.05 -3.53
CA PHE A 480 3.85 -22.93 -2.62
C PHE A 480 5.03 -21.96 -2.78
N ILE A 481 4.72 -20.69 -2.98
CA ILE A 481 5.70 -19.59 -3.02
C ILE A 481 5.38 -18.68 -1.85
N ILE A 482 6.27 -18.57 -0.87
CA ILE A 482 6.07 -17.76 0.34
C ILE A 482 7.14 -16.67 0.37
N THR A 483 6.73 -15.41 0.49
CA THR A 483 7.66 -14.27 0.58
C THR A 483 7.08 -13.16 1.42
N GLY A 484 7.94 -12.35 2.03
CA GLY A 484 7.53 -11.06 2.56
C GLY A 484 7.29 -10.05 1.44
N ASP A 485 6.40 -9.09 1.64
CA ASP A 485 6.20 -7.98 0.71
C ASP A 485 7.27 -6.88 0.88
N HIS A 486 7.65 -6.60 2.13
CA HIS A 486 8.78 -5.79 2.57
C HIS A 486 9.11 -6.10 4.04
N ARG A 487 10.20 -5.53 4.56
CA ARG A 487 10.54 -5.64 5.99
C ARG A 487 9.69 -4.68 6.83
N LEU A 488 9.16 -5.15 7.95
CA LEU A 488 8.38 -4.36 8.91
C LEU A 488 9.14 -3.11 9.37
N ILE A 489 8.46 -1.98 9.56
CA ILE A 489 9.12 -0.67 9.77
C ILE A 489 9.32 -0.28 11.24
N PRO A 490 8.37 -0.48 12.18
CA PRO A 490 8.50 0.08 13.53
C PRO A 490 9.63 -0.51 14.40
N ILE A 491 10.38 -1.49 13.90
CA ILE A 491 11.62 -1.98 14.52
C ILE A 491 12.81 -1.27 13.88
N SER A 492 13.81 -0.88 14.68
CA SER A 492 15.06 -0.30 14.16
C SER A 492 15.69 -1.16 13.05
N GLN A 493 16.20 -0.53 12.00
CA GLN A 493 16.85 -1.23 10.89
C GLN A 493 18.37 -1.18 11.08
N LYS A 494 19.05 -2.31 10.94
CA LYS A 494 20.52 -2.36 11.10
C LYS A 494 21.25 -1.56 10.02
N ASP A 495 20.69 -1.48 8.81
CA ASP A 495 21.23 -0.72 7.69
C ASP A 495 20.14 -0.37 6.65
N LYS A 496 20.54 0.28 5.56
CA LYS A 496 19.64 0.74 4.49
C LYS A 496 19.10 -0.39 3.60
N LEU A 497 19.78 -1.53 3.54
CA LEU A 497 19.39 -2.68 2.71
C LEU A 497 18.27 -3.49 3.35
N CYS A 498 18.26 -3.57 4.68
CA CYS A 498 17.33 -4.41 5.45
C CYS A 498 15.86 -4.11 5.19
N ARG A 499 15.54 -2.87 4.83
CA ARG A 499 14.18 -2.48 4.41
C ARG A 499 13.63 -3.37 3.29
N PHE A 500 14.51 -3.84 2.42
CA PHE A 500 14.19 -4.63 1.25
C PHE A 500 14.46 -6.12 1.45
N HIS A 501 15.12 -6.54 2.53
CA HIS A 501 15.50 -7.95 2.72
C HIS A 501 14.32 -8.77 3.22
N VAL A 502 13.77 -9.63 2.38
CA VAL A 502 12.61 -10.49 2.66
C VAL A 502 12.94 -11.94 2.31
N PRO A 503 12.35 -12.95 2.98
CA PRO A 503 12.65 -14.35 2.68
C PRO A 503 11.92 -14.78 1.41
N LEU A 504 12.47 -15.75 0.67
CA LEU A 504 11.74 -16.46 -0.38
C LEU A 504 11.84 -17.96 -0.17
N TYR A 505 10.69 -18.61 -0.07
CA TYR A 505 10.54 -20.05 -0.04
C TYR A 505 9.80 -20.50 -1.30
N ILE A 506 10.32 -21.51 -1.98
CA ILE A 506 9.55 -22.35 -2.89
C ILE A 506 9.46 -23.74 -2.26
N TYR A 507 8.28 -24.07 -1.72
CA TYR A 507 7.97 -25.34 -1.07
C TYR A 507 7.03 -26.15 -1.96
N SER A 508 7.25 -27.46 -2.07
CA SER A 508 6.32 -28.35 -2.76
C SER A 508 6.57 -29.81 -2.39
N PRO A 509 5.53 -30.66 -2.24
CA PRO A 509 5.68 -32.11 -2.21
C PRO A 509 6.35 -32.70 -3.46
N MET A 510 6.39 -31.93 -4.56
CA MET A 510 7.04 -32.31 -5.81
C MET A 510 8.56 -32.10 -5.79
N LEU A 511 9.14 -31.50 -4.75
CA LEU A 511 10.59 -31.27 -4.70
C LEU A 511 11.35 -32.60 -4.62
N LYS A 512 12.31 -32.78 -5.54
CA LYS A 512 13.30 -33.88 -5.53
C LYS A 512 14.31 -33.73 -4.40
N ARG A 513 14.66 -32.49 -4.10
CA ARG A 513 15.64 -32.09 -3.09
C ARG A 513 15.35 -30.65 -2.66
N THR A 514 15.77 -30.32 -1.45
CA THR A 514 15.75 -28.97 -0.90
C THR A 514 17.11 -28.31 -1.12
N GLU A 515 17.16 -26.98 -1.09
CA GLU A 515 18.41 -26.27 -1.36
C GLU A 515 18.38 -24.86 -0.75
N LYS A 516 19.56 -24.36 -0.38
CA LYS A 516 19.75 -22.96 0.01
C LYS A 516 20.60 -22.22 -1.02
N PHE A 517 20.13 -21.05 -1.43
CA PHE A 517 20.82 -20.18 -2.39
C PHE A 517 21.28 -18.91 -1.70
N LYS A 518 22.55 -18.58 -1.89
CA LYS A 518 23.17 -17.34 -1.38
C LYS A 518 23.26 -16.26 -2.44
N SER A 519 22.92 -16.57 -3.70
CA SER A 519 22.80 -15.56 -4.74
C SER A 519 21.71 -14.54 -4.42
N ILE A 520 21.98 -13.29 -4.81
CA ILE A 520 21.00 -12.21 -4.70
C ILE A 520 19.92 -12.42 -5.75
N SER A 521 18.65 -12.30 -5.37
CA SER A 521 17.50 -12.31 -6.27
C SER A 521 16.42 -11.37 -5.74
N SER A 522 15.38 -11.06 -6.52
CA SER A 522 14.31 -10.15 -6.10
C SER A 522 12.93 -10.61 -6.54
N HIS A 523 11.88 -9.93 -6.08
CA HIS A 523 10.50 -10.16 -6.55
C HIS A 523 10.38 -10.27 -8.07
N TRP A 524 11.14 -9.49 -8.83
CA TRP A 524 11.15 -9.56 -10.29
C TRP A 524 11.60 -10.91 -10.86
N GLY A 525 12.39 -11.70 -10.12
CA GLY A 525 12.85 -13.01 -10.58
C GLY A 525 11.80 -14.12 -10.53
N VAL A 526 10.75 -13.98 -9.71
CA VAL A 526 9.82 -15.08 -9.42
C VAL A 526 8.98 -15.48 -10.62
N THR A 527 8.22 -14.55 -11.20
CA THR A 527 7.36 -14.84 -12.38
C THR A 527 8.17 -15.36 -13.58
N PRO A 528 9.31 -14.76 -13.96
CA PRO A 528 10.14 -15.32 -15.02
C PRO A 528 10.56 -16.77 -14.78
N SER A 529 11.03 -17.10 -13.58
CA SER A 529 11.45 -18.46 -13.25
C SER A 529 10.29 -19.45 -13.22
N LEU A 530 9.14 -19.05 -12.67
CA LEU A 530 7.97 -19.92 -12.60
C LEU A 530 7.37 -20.19 -13.98
N LEU A 531 7.21 -19.17 -14.83
CA LEU A 531 6.67 -19.35 -16.17
C LEU A 531 7.62 -20.13 -17.08
N SER A 532 8.94 -19.90 -16.97
CA SER A 532 9.94 -20.72 -17.69
C SER A 532 9.81 -22.20 -17.32
N PHE A 533 9.72 -22.50 -16.03
CA PHE A 533 9.46 -23.85 -15.53
C PHE A 533 8.16 -24.44 -16.06
N LEU A 534 7.04 -23.72 -15.97
CA LEU A 534 5.74 -24.25 -16.40
C LEU A 534 5.68 -24.50 -17.90
N MET A 535 6.17 -23.56 -18.72
CA MET A 535 6.09 -23.66 -20.17
C MET A 535 7.03 -24.71 -20.77
N ASN A 536 8.17 -24.99 -20.12
CA ASN A 536 9.09 -26.04 -20.56
C ASN A 536 8.60 -27.46 -20.22
N ASN A 537 7.73 -27.59 -19.22
CA ASN A 537 7.27 -28.89 -18.72
C ASN A 537 5.83 -29.24 -19.07
N TYR A 538 4.99 -28.25 -19.40
CA TYR A 538 3.56 -28.47 -19.64
C TYR A 538 3.13 -27.79 -20.95
N LYS A 539 2.04 -28.31 -21.54
CA LYS A 539 1.42 -27.68 -22.71
C LYS A 539 0.81 -26.33 -22.35
N PHE A 540 1.43 -25.27 -22.87
CA PHE A 540 1.00 -23.89 -22.73
C PHE A 540 0.78 -23.26 -24.12
N LYS A 541 -0.19 -22.35 -24.21
CA LYS A 541 -0.24 -21.36 -25.28
C LYS A 541 1.03 -20.52 -25.17
N GLY A 542 1.84 -20.55 -26.22
CA GLY A 542 3.17 -19.93 -26.23
C GLY A 542 3.13 -18.43 -25.97
N LEU A 543 4.10 -17.96 -25.17
CA LEU A 543 4.52 -16.57 -25.11
C LEU A 543 5.71 -16.45 -26.04
N ASP A 544 5.57 -15.74 -27.15
CA ASP A 544 6.70 -15.54 -28.08
C ASP A 544 7.64 -14.44 -27.57
N GLU A 545 7.06 -13.38 -26.98
CA GLU A 545 7.78 -12.23 -26.47
C GLU A 545 7.34 -11.88 -25.04
N ILE A 546 8.26 -11.30 -24.28
CA ILE A 546 8.10 -10.88 -22.88
C ILE A 546 8.71 -9.50 -22.68
N ALA A 547 8.32 -8.81 -21.59
CA ALA A 547 8.83 -7.49 -21.21
C ALA A 547 9.34 -7.42 -19.76
N TRP A 548 9.85 -8.53 -19.23
CA TRP A 548 10.27 -8.64 -17.83
C TRP A 548 11.55 -7.86 -17.52
N MET A 549 11.52 -7.14 -16.39
CA MET A 549 12.67 -6.48 -15.79
C MET A 549 13.81 -7.44 -15.39
N SER A 550 13.50 -8.65 -14.94
CA SER A 550 14.49 -9.68 -14.59
C SER A 550 14.62 -10.77 -15.67
N GLN A 551 15.67 -11.58 -15.55
CA GLN A 551 15.89 -12.81 -16.31
C GLN A 551 15.52 -14.08 -15.51
N GLY A 552 15.05 -13.93 -14.26
CA GLY A 552 14.74 -15.04 -13.36
C GLY A 552 15.48 -14.95 -12.03
N LEU A 553 15.27 -15.95 -11.18
CA LEU A 553 16.01 -16.22 -9.96
C LEU A 553 17.39 -16.78 -10.27
N ASP A 554 18.39 -16.41 -9.47
CA ASP A 554 19.71 -17.04 -9.48
C ASP A 554 19.73 -18.17 -8.44
N THR A 555 20.08 -19.38 -8.87
CA THR A 555 20.13 -20.60 -8.03
C THR A 555 21.57 -20.99 -7.65
N ALA A 556 22.48 -20.02 -7.57
CA ALA A 556 23.83 -20.27 -7.10
C ALA A 556 23.90 -20.43 -5.56
N ARG A 557 24.66 -21.45 -5.13
CA ARG A 557 24.94 -21.68 -3.70
C ARG A 557 25.94 -20.70 -3.11
N ASN A 558 26.76 -20.05 -3.94
CA ASN A 558 27.76 -19.07 -3.53
C ASN A 558 27.17 -17.67 -3.60
N PHE A 559 27.61 -16.78 -2.70
CA PHE A 559 27.22 -15.38 -2.72
C PHE A 559 27.67 -14.71 -4.02
N ARG A 560 26.71 -14.21 -4.79
CA ARG A 560 26.93 -13.41 -6.01
C ARG A 560 25.66 -12.64 -6.35
N ASN A 561 25.80 -11.68 -7.25
CA ASN A 561 24.66 -11.01 -7.86
C ASN A 561 24.92 -10.81 -9.35
N ILE A 562 24.05 -11.38 -10.17
CA ILE A 562 24.06 -11.23 -11.63
C ILE A 562 23.05 -10.18 -12.12
N HIS A 563 22.25 -9.62 -11.21
CA HIS A 563 21.16 -8.71 -11.52
C HIS A 563 21.54 -7.24 -11.29
N ARG A 564 20.75 -6.36 -11.92
CA ARG A 564 20.75 -4.92 -11.71
C ARG A 564 19.40 -4.56 -11.09
N ILE A 565 19.38 -4.25 -9.80
CA ILE A 565 18.13 -4.15 -9.04
C ILE A 565 17.97 -2.72 -8.51
N PRO A 566 17.32 -1.81 -9.25
CA PRO A 566 16.83 -0.56 -8.68
C PRO A 566 15.74 -0.86 -7.65
N LEU A 567 15.71 -0.08 -6.59
CA LEU A 567 14.81 -0.26 -5.47
C LEU A 567 14.02 1.03 -5.24
N MET A 568 12.71 0.89 -5.04
CA MET A 568 11.82 2.01 -4.72
C MET A 568 11.50 2.00 -3.23
N ARG A 569 12.16 2.88 -2.45
CA ARG A 569 12.04 2.89 -0.99
C ARG A 569 10.62 3.18 -0.49
N TYR A 570 9.97 4.10 -1.17
CA TYR A 570 8.60 4.58 -0.96
C TYR A 570 8.08 5.20 -2.27
N LYS A 571 6.76 5.48 -2.36
CA LYS A 571 6.12 6.04 -3.57
C LYS A 571 6.91 7.27 -4.05
N GLY A 572 7.45 7.22 -5.27
CA GLY A 572 8.21 8.35 -5.84
C GLY A 572 9.74 8.32 -5.67
N ASN A 573 10.30 7.42 -4.86
CA ASN A 573 11.72 7.43 -4.51
C ASN A 573 12.45 6.18 -4.98
N ILE A 574 13.15 6.31 -6.11
CA ILE A 574 14.00 5.27 -6.70
C ILE A 574 15.47 5.70 -6.57
N ASN A 575 15.98 5.83 -5.35
CA ASN A 575 17.36 6.30 -5.10
C ASN A 575 18.33 5.19 -4.74
N ASP A 576 17.85 3.96 -4.66
CA ASP A 576 18.58 2.79 -4.21
C ASP A 576 18.81 1.84 -5.40
N PHE A 577 20.01 1.26 -5.50
CA PHE A 577 20.39 0.38 -6.62
C PHE A 577 21.41 -0.67 -6.17
N ILE A 578 21.08 -1.95 -6.37
CA ILE A 578 22.01 -3.06 -6.17
C ILE A 578 22.67 -3.43 -7.51
N TYR A 579 23.99 -3.46 -7.52
CA TYR A 579 24.79 -3.91 -8.64
C TYR A 579 26.01 -4.68 -8.15
N LYS A 580 26.18 -5.91 -8.62
CA LYS A 580 27.15 -6.86 -8.03
C LYS A 580 26.91 -6.96 -6.50
N ASP A 581 27.97 -7.01 -5.71
CA ASP A 581 27.99 -6.98 -4.26
C ASP A 581 27.95 -5.56 -3.66
N TYR A 582 27.35 -4.58 -4.35
CA TYR A 582 27.27 -3.20 -3.89
C TYR A 582 25.83 -2.65 -3.89
N LEU A 583 25.54 -1.82 -2.90
CA LEU A 583 24.35 -1.00 -2.79
C LEU A 583 24.73 0.48 -2.93
N LEU A 584 24.18 1.16 -3.94
CA LEU A 584 24.11 2.61 -3.97
C LEU A 584 22.84 3.05 -3.26
N SER A 585 22.95 3.91 -2.25
CA SER A 585 21.80 4.40 -1.49
C SER A 585 21.90 5.89 -1.16
N ASP A 586 20.98 6.68 -1.71
CA ASP A 586 20.96 8.15 -1.65
C ASP A 586 22.28 8.83 -2.06
N GLY A 587 23.03 8.16 -2.94
CA GLY A 587 24.29 8.68 -3.49
C GLY A 587 25.55 8.19 -2.80
N ASN A 588 25.43 7.51 -1.66
CA ASN A 588 26.51 6.84 -0.94
C ASN A 588 26.61 5.38 -1.38
N LEU A 589 27.81 4.82 -1.35
CA LEU A 589 28.07 3.46 -1.79
C LEU A 589 28.38 2.56 -0.59
N PHE A 590 27.79 1.38 -0.60
CA PHE A 590 27.97 0.37 0.43
C PHE A 590 28.34 -0.96 -0.22
N LYS A 591 29.26 -1.70 0.39
CA LYS A 591 29.53 -3.08 0.01
C LYS A 591 28.61 -4.01 0.81
N ILE A 592 28.10 -5.05 0.14
CA ILE A 592 27.19 -6.05 0.69
C ILE A 592 27.98 -7.32 1.00
N ASN A 593 27.81 -7.81 2.22
CA ASN A 593 28.48 -9.01 2.71
C ASN A 593 27.61 -10.25 2.49
N GLU A 594 28.20 -11.44 2.65
CA GLU A 594 27.51 -12.72 2.50
C GLU A 594 26.37 -12.92 3.51
N ASP A 595 26.47 -12.31 4.70
CA ASP A 595 25.40 -12.29 5.72
C ASP A 595 24.29 -11.27 5.43
N PHE A 596 24.40 -10.57 4.29
CA PHE A 596 23.55 -9.49 3.82
C PHE A 596 23.61 -8.20 4.65
N GLY A 597 24.68 -8.02 5.44
CA GLY A 597 25.01 -6.72 6.04
C GLY A 597 25.70 -5.77 5.06
N THR A 598 25.71 -4.48 5.39
CA THR A 598 26.38 -3.46 4.57
C THR A 598 27.38 -2.60 5.35
N TYR A 599 28.42 -2.12 4.66
CA TYR A 599 29.34 -1.11 5.19
C TYR A 599 29.72 -0.10 4.10
N GLU A 600 29.90 1.17 4.49
CA GLU A 600 30.16 2.26 3.54
C GLU A 600 31.57 2.16 2.95
N VAL A 601 31.67 2.43 1.64
CA VAL A 601 32.92 2.42 0.87
C VAL A 601 32.94 3.60 -0.10
N ILE A 602 34.13 4.07 -0.44
CA ILE A 602 34.32 5.19 -1.38
C ILE A 602 35.04 4.66 -2.62
N GLU A 603 34.27 4.47 -3.70
CA GLU A 603 34.79 4.08 -5.01
C GLU A 603 34.15 4.99 -6.08
N GLU A 604 34.82 6.08 -6.45
CA GLU A 604 34.23 7.14 -7.28
C GLU A 604 33.76 6.66 -8.66
N GLU A 605 34.54 5.81 -9.32
CA GLU A 605 34.21 5.26 -10.65
C GLU A 605 32.97 4.34 -10.58
N LEU A 606 32.88 3.51 -9.53
CA LEU A 606 31.74 2.64 -9.31
C LEU A 606 30.48 3.44 -8.94
N ILE A 607 30.61 4.45 -8.06
CA ILE A 607 29.55 5.40 -7.73
C ILE A 607 28.99 6.04 -9.01
N LYS A 608 29.88 6.51 -9.89
CA LYS A 608 29.47 7.09 -11.18
C LYS A 608 28.74 6.08 -12.05
N THR A 609 29.29 4.87 -12.20
CA THR A 609 28.68 3.79 -13.00
C THR A 609 27.28 3.40 -12.51
N MET A 610 27.11 3.29 -11.19
CA MET A 610 25.82 2.96 -10.58
C MET A 610 24.83 4.12 -10.69
N LYS A 611 25.26 5.37 -10.51
CA LYS A 611 24.41 6.57 -10.72
C LYS A 611 23.95 6.69 -12.18
N ASP A 612 24.84 6.47 -13.14
CA ASP A 612 24.53 6.50 -14.57
C ASP A 612 23.55 5.36 -14.93
N SER A 613 23.74 4.16 -14.38
CA SER A 613 22.83 3.01 -14.57
C SER A 613 21.45 3.27 -13.98
N LEU A 614 21.38 3.84 -12.77
CA LEU A 614 20.13 4.20 -12.12
C LEU A 614 19.40 5.31 -12.89
N ALA A 615 20.12 6.30 -13.41
CA ALA A 615 19.53 7.35 -14.26
C ALA A 615 18.97 6.78 -15.57
N ALA A 616 19.69 5.85 -16.21
CA ALA A 616 19.22 5.14 -17.39
C ALA A 616 17.95 4.33 -17.11
N PHE A 617 17.91 3.63 -15.96
CA PHE A 617 16.70 2.94 -15.49
C PHE A 617 15.54 3.92 -15.27
N LYS A 618 15.74 5.02 -14.53
CA LYS A 618 14.69 6.03 -14.29
C LYS A 618 14.10 6.56 -15.59
N LYS A 619 14.93 6.81 -16.60
CA LYS A 619 14.51 7.25 -17.94
C LYS A 619 13.68 6.18 -18.66
N MET A 620 14.15 4.93 -18.66
CA MET A 620 13.41 3.80 -19.26
C MET A 620 12.08 3.58 -18.55
N ASN A 621 12.10 3.49 -17.21
CA ASN A 621 10.94 3.33 -16.35
C ASN A 621 9.86 4.37 -16.66
N ALA A 622 10.22 5.65 -16.70
CA ALA A 622 9.29 6.72 -17.04
C ALA A 622 8.75 6.59 -18.48
N TYR A 623 9.62 6.30 -19.45
CA TYR A 623 9.21 6.14 -20.84
C TYR A 623 8.18 5.02 -21.02
N VAL A 624 8.49 3.81 -20.55
CA VAL A 624 7.64 2.63 -20.78
C VAL A 624 6.30 2.76 -20.06
N THR A 625 6.25 3.36 -18.88
CA THR A 625 4.99 3.53 -18.14
C THR A 625 4.16 4.70 -18.66
N GLN A 626 4.77 5.83 -19.03
CA GLN A 626 4.01 7.02 -19.46
C GLN A 626 3.52 6.94 -20.91
N ARG A 627 4.21 6.18 -21.76
CA ARG A 627 3.90 6.08 -23.20
C ARG A 627 3.21 4.77 -23.59
N ASN A 628 2.84 3.94 -22.62
CA ASN A 628 2.29 2.62 -22.89
C ASN A 628 3.25 1.74 -23.73
N LYS A 629 4.54 1.70 -23.35
CA LYS A 629 5.63 1.03 -24.08
C LYS A 629 6.30 -0.11 -23.30
N ILE A 630 5.56 -0.75 -22.40
CA ILE A 630 6.00 -1.99 -21.73
C ILE A 630 5.83 -3.17 -22.69
N PHE A 631 4.60 -3.42 -23.15
CA PHE A 631 4.28 -4.51 -24.07
C PHE A 631 3.34 -4.03 -25.20
N PRO A 632 3.49 -4.47 -26.46
CA PRO A 632 2.62 -4.02 -27.55
C PRO A 632 1.19 -4.54 -27.42
N ASP A 633 0.19 -3.64 -27.54
CA ASP A 633 -1.24 -4.01 -27.46
C ASP A 633 -1.64 -5.03 -28.54
N SER A 634 -1.08 -4.92 -29.75
CA SER A 634 -1.33 -5.86 -30.84
C SER A 634 -0.89 -7.29 -30.56
N LEU A 635 0.05 -7.47 -29.62
CA LEU A 635 0.56 -8.78 -29.20
C LEU A 635 -0.08 -9.23 -27.88
N ASN A 636 -0.76 -8.33 -27.16
CA ASN A 636 -1.29 -8.62 -25.84
C ASN A 636 -2.67 -9.29 -25.91
N ILE A 637 -2.65 -10.57 -26.27
CA ILE A 637 -3.85 -11.41 -26.34
C ILE A 637 -4.33 -11.94 -24.97
N TYR A 638 -3.66 -11.55 -23.89
CA TYR A 638 -3.85 -12.11 -22.55
C TYR A 638 -4.75 -11.24 -21.65
N ILE A 639 -5.15 -10.05 -22.09
CA ILE A 639 -5.80 -9.05 -21.22
C ILE A 639 -7.27 -8.80 -21.58
N LYS A 640 -8.03 -8.33 -20.59
CA LYS A 640 -9.37 -7.79 -20.79
C LYS A 640 -9.29 -6.29 -21.05
N PRO A 641 -9.88 -5.75 -22.14
CA PRO A 641 -9.86 -4.31 -22.40
C PRO A 641 -10.64 -3.54 -21.32
N SER A 642 -10.06 -2.43 -20.82
CA SER A 642 -10.78 -1.41 -20.06
C SER A 642 -11.71 -0.61 -20.98
N ILE A 643 -12.75 0.04 -20.45
CA ILE A 643 -13.59 0.93 -21.26
C ILE A 643 -12.75 2.14 -21.67
N GLU A 644 -12.57 2.36 -22.97
CA GLU A 644 -11.93 3.57 -23.49
C GLU A 644 -12.99 4.65 -23.75
N PHE A 645 -12.71 5.86 -23.27
CA PHE A 645 -13.58 7.02 -23.46
C PHE A 645 -13.13 7.83 -24.68
N SER A 646 -14.08 8.30 -25.50
CA SER A 646 -13.80 9.25 -26.57
C SER A 646 -13.39 10.62 -26.01
N GLU A 647 -12.77 11.48 -26.83
CA GLU A 647 -12.41 12.84 -26.41
C GLU A 647 -13.62 13.65 -25.93
N GLU A 648 -14.78 13.48 -26.58
CA GLU A 648 -16.04 14.12 -26.18
C GLU A 648 -16.55 13.62 -24.81
N GLN A 649 -16.47 12.31 -24.59
CA GLN A 649 -16.81 11.69 -23.31
C GLN A 649 -15.88 12.19 -22.20
N LEU A 650 -14.58 12.28 -22.45
CA LEU A 650 -13.59 12.81 -21.50
C LEU A 650 -13.83 14.28 -21.16
N ALA A 651 -14.17 15.11 -22.16
CA ALA A 651 -14.53 16.51 -21.94
C ALA A 651 -15.77 16.62 -21.04
N THR A 652 -16.80 15.82 -21.32
CA THR A 652 -18.03 15.75 -20.53
C THR A 652 -17.76 15.29 -19.10
N ILE A 653 -16.98 14.23 -18.92
CA ILE A 653 -16.57 13.73 -17.59
C ILE A 653 -15.85 14.86 -16.85
N THR A 654 -14.82 15.45 -17.46
CA THR A 654 -14.01 16.50 -16.83
C THR A 654 -14.86 17.70 -16.39
N GLU A 655 -15.80 18.12 -17.22
CA GLU A 655 -16.73 19.21 -16.88
C GLU A 655 -17.64 18.83 -15.69
N LEU A 656 -18.22 17.63 -15.72
CA LEU A 656 -19.18 17.20 -14.72
C LEU A 656 -18.55 16.79 -13.40
N THR A 657 -17.32 16.30 -13.39
CA THR A 657 -16.62 15.79 -12.19
C THR A 657 -15.55 16.74 -11.66
N LYS A 658 -15.47 17.96 -12.19
CA LYS A 658 -14.51 18.96 -11.72
C LYS A 658 -14.67 19.17 -10.21
N GLU A 659 -13.59 18.95 -9.46
CA GLU A 659 -13.53 19.07 -8.00
C GLU A 659 -14.42 18.09 -7.21
N LEU A 660 -15.00 17.07 -7.87
CA LEU A 660 -15.78 16.03 -7.21
C LEU A 660 -14.91 14.80 -6.93
N ASN A 661 -15.09 14.21 -5.75
CA ASN A 661 -14.62 12.85 -5.48
C ASN A 661 -15.57 11.80 -6.09
N PHE A 662 -15.25 10.51 -6.01
CA PHE A 662 -16.08 9.46 -6.62
C PHE A 662 -17.46 9.32 -5.98
N ASP A 663 -17.61 9.53 -4.67
CA ASP A 663 -18.92 9.50 -3.99
C ASP A 663 -19.83 10.63 -4.46
N GLN A 664 -19.27 11.85 -4.56
CA GLN A 664 -19.97 13.01 -5.10
C GLN A 664 -20.29 12.83 -6.59
N THR A 665 -19.37 12.22 -7.34
CA THR A 665 -19.59 11.85 -8.75
C THR A 665 -20.73 10.83 -8.87
N PHE A 666 -20.80 9.86 -7.96
CA PHE A 666 -21.90 8.89 -7.89
C PHE A 666 -23.23 9.56 -7.57
N ILE A 667 -23.26 10.49 -6.59
CA ILE A 667 -24.46 11.29 -6.29
C ILE A 667 -24.94 12.04 -7.54
N LYS A 668 -24.01 12.64 -8.29
CA LYS A 668 -24.32 13.33 -9.56
C LYS A 668 -24.80 12.37 -10.65
N ALA A 669 -24.20 11.20 -10.77
CA ALA A 669 -24.67 10.14 -11.68
C ALA A 669 -26.11 9.72 -11.33
N ARG A 670 -26.41 9.58 -10.04
CA ARG A 670 -27.75 9.27 -9.53
C ARG A 670 -28.75 10.36 -9.86
N GLU A 671 -28.41 11.63 -9.63
CA GLU A 671 -29.23 12.78 -10.01
C GLU A 671 -29.56 12.76 -11.51
N LYS A 672 -28.53 12.58 -12.37
CA LYS A 672 -28.69 12.48 -13.83
C LYS A 672 -29.60 11.32 -14.22
N ALA A 673 -29.50 10.18 -13.54
CA ALA A 673 -30.35 9.03 -13.79
C ALA A 673 -31.84 9.35 -13.53
N PHE A 674 -32.16 10.02 -12.42
CA PHE A 674 -33.53 10.41 -12.07
C PHE A 674 -34.09 11.54 -12.94
N ASN A 675 -33.22 12.43 -13.44
CA ASN A 675 -33.58 13.47 -14.41
C ASN A 675 -33.72 12.96 -15.86
N LYS A 676 -33.74 11.64 -16.06
CA LYS A 676 -33.80 10.97 -17.39
C LYS A 676 -32.58 11.21 -18.28
N GLU A 677 -31.51 11.79 -17.77
CA GLU A 677 -30.21 11.93 -18.45
C GLU A 677 -29.37 10.63 -18.33
N ARG A 678 -30.00 9.49 -18.66
CA ARG A 678 -29.48 8.14 -18.34
C ARG A 678 -28.16 7.79 -19.04
N LYS A 679 -27.93 8.31 -20.26
CA LYS A 679 -26.65 8.15 -20.96
C LYS A 679 -25.49 8.81 -20.19
N ILE A 680 -25.71 10.01 -19.66
CA ILE A 680 -24.72 10.73 -18.85
C ILE A 680 -24.50 10.00 -17.52
N ALA A 681 -25.59 9.54 -16.89
CA ALA A 681 -25.48 8.74 -15.67
C ALA A 681 -24.62 7.49 -15.87
N ARG A 682 -24.84 6.73 -16.96
CA ARG A 682 -24.02 5.56 -17.31
C ARG A 682 -22.58 5.93 -17.62
N LEU A 683 -22.33 7.04 -18.33
CA LEU A 683 -20.97 7.54 -18.58
C LEU A 683 -20.21 7.83 -17.27
N LEU A 684 -20.86 8.50 -16.31
CA LEU A 684 -20.28 8.75 -14.99
C LEU A 684 -20.08 7.45 -14.19
N CYS A 685 -21.00 6.49 -14.30
CA CYS A 685 -20.82 5.17 -13.68
C CYS A 685 -19.62 4.43 -14.29
N ASP A 686 -19.46 4.43 -15.61
CA ASP A 686 -18.32 3.81 -16.30
C ASP A 686 -17.00 4.47 -15.90
N TYR A 687 -16.99 5.80 -15.75
CA TYR A 687 -15.84 6.53 -15.23
C TYR A 687 -15.48 6.08 -13.80
N ILE A 688 -16.47 6.00 -12.90
CA ILE A 688 -16.26 5.48 -11.55
C ILE A 688 -15.76 4.04 -11.59
N LEU A 689 -16.34 3.16 -12.42
CA LEU A 689 -16.03 1.73 -12.45
C LEU A 689 -14.69 1.40 -13.12
N ASN A 690 -14.19 2.27 -14.00
CA ASN A 690 -12.83 2.16 -14.52
C ASN A 690 -11.78 2.40 -13.42
N GLU A 691 -12.07 3.32 -12.48
CA GLU A 691 -11.16 3.66 -11.37
C GLU A 691 -11.41 2.79 -10.13
N LEU A 692 -12.67 2.46 -9.84
CA LEU A 692 -13.14 1.66 -8.71
C LEU A 692 -14.02 0.50 -9.20
N PRO A 693 -13.44 -0.59 -9.75
CA PRO A 693 -14.21 -1.70 -10.32
C PRO A 693 -15.20 -2.37 -9.36
N ASN A 694 -14.92 -2.29 -8.05
CA ASN A 694 -15.72 -2.84 -6.96
C ASN A 694 -16.78 -1.88 -6.41
N HIS A 695 -17.01 -0.71 -7.01
CA HIS A 695 -18.03 0.23 -6.56
C HIS A 695 -19.45 -0.32 -6.82
N SER A 696 -20.03 -0.95 -5.79
CA SER A 696 -21.32 -1.64 -5.90
C SER A 696 -22.47 -0.70 -6.25
N ASP A 697 -22.56 0.50 -5.66
CA ASP A 697 -23.66 1.42 -5.96
C ASP A 697 -23.61 1.94 -7.41
N ALA A 698 -22.43 2.34 -7.90
CA ALA A 698 -22.26 2.81 -9.29
C ALA A 698 -22.63 1.73 -10.31
N ARG A 699 -22.20 0.48 -10.09
CA ARG A 699 -22.57 -0.64 -10.97
C ARG A 699 -24.04 -1.00 -10.87
N THR A 700 -24.62 -0.94 -9.67
CA THR A 700 -26.06 -1.16 -9.47
C THR A 700 -26.89 -0.10 -10.17
N LEU A 701 -26.50 1.18 -10.08
CA LEU A 701 -27.13 2.29 -10.80
C LEU A 701 -27.00 2.12 -12.33
N LYS A 702 -25.83 1.70 -12.82
CA LYS A 702 -25.64 1.37 -14.24
C LYS A 702 -26.60 0.26 -14.68
N GLY A 703 -26.70 -0.82 -13.91
CA GLY A 703 -27.66 -1.91 -14.15
C GLY A 703 -29.12 -1.43 -14.14
N ARG A 704 -29.53 -0.65 -13.14
CA ARG A 704 -30.89 -0.08 -13.04
C ARG A 704 -31.21 0.82 -14.24
N THR A 705 -30.29 1.70 -14.64
CA THR A 705 -30.50 2.62 -15.77
C THR A 705 -30.57 1.91 -17.12
N LEU A 706 -29.82 0.81 -17.31
CA LEU A 706 -29.96 -0.07 -18.48
C LEU A 706 -31.35 -0.72 -18.50
N ALA A 707 -31.79 -1.28 -17.37
CA ALA A 707 -33.12 -1.89 -17.24
C ALA A 707 -34.25 -0.89 -17.49
N TRP A 708 -34.12 0.37 -17.02
CA TRP A 708 -35.08 1.44 -17.28
C TRP A 708 -35.17 1.88 -18.76
N ASP A 709 -34.14 1.58 -19.55
CA ASP A 709 -34.14 1.79 -21.01
C ASP A 709 -34.52 0.52 -21.79
N GLY A 710 -34.86 -0.58 -21.09
CA GLY A 710 -35.27 -1.86 -21.69
C GLY A 710 -34.11 -2.79 -22.09
N ASP A 711 -32.85 -2.43 -21.79
CA ASP A 711 -31.69 -3.28 -22.04
C ASP A 711 -31.49 -4.28 -20.88
N TYR A 712 -32.40 -5.24 -20.78
CA TYR A 712 -32.43 -6.20 -19.68
C TYR A 712 -31.24 -7.15 -19.67
N ILE A 713 -30.67 -7.50 -20.83
CA ILE A 713 -29.55 -8.44 -20.95
C ILE A 713 -28.30 -7.82 -20.31
N ASN A 714 -27.93 -6.59 -20.70
CA ASN A 714 -26.76 -5.93 -20.15
C ASN A 714 -27.01 -5.50 -18.69
N ALA A 715 -28.24 -5.13 -18.33
CA ALA A 715 -28.60 -4.82 -16.96
C ALA A 715 -28.45 -6.03 -16.03
N GLU A 716 -28.94 -7.21 -16.43
CA GLU A 716 -28.81 -8.45 -15.66
C GLU A 716 -27.33 -8.81 -15.47
N ALA A 717 -26.53 -8.69 -16.53
CA ALA A 717 -25.09 -8.95 -16.47
C ALA A 717 -24.38 -8.04 -15.45
N GLU A 718 -24.66 -6.73 -15.46
CA GLU A 718 -24.07 -5.79 -14.50
C GLU A 718 -24.50 -6.07 -13.06
N LEU A 719 -25.78 -6.35 -12.82
CA LEU A 719 -26.30 -6.60 -11.47
C LEU A 719 -25.84 -7.96 -10.90
N LEU A 720 -25.76 -9.00 -11.73
CA LEU A 720 -25.19 -10.29 -11.32
C LEU A 720 -23.70 -10.15 -11.00
N ASN A 721 -22.99 -9.27 -11.70
CA ASN A 721 -21.60 -8.93 -11.40
C ASN A 721 -21.48 -8.25 -10.02
N VAL A 722 -22.40 -7.36 -9.65
CA VAL A 722 -22.46 -6.80 -8.28
C VAL A 722 -22.63 -7.91 -7.25
N ILE A 723 -23.59 -8.83 -7.43
CA ILE A 723 -23.79 -9.95 -6.49
C ILE A 723 -22.55 -10.86 -6.41
N LYS A 724 -21.85 -11.07 -7.53
CA LYS A 724 -20.59 -11.85 -7.54
C LYS A 724 -19.48 -11.15 -6.73
N ARG A 725 -19.42 -9.83 -6.76
CA ARG A 725 -18.39 -9.01 -6.08
C ARG A 725 -18.72 -8.74 -4.61
N SER A 726 -19.98 -8.42 -4.33
CA SER A 726 -20.49 -8.02 -3.03
C SER A 726 -21.75 -8.82 -2.71
N PRO A 727 -21.62 -10.11 -2.32
CA PRO A 727 -22.75 -11.01 -2.14
C PRO A 727 -23.70 -10.59 -1.00
N TYR A 728 -23.23 -9.76 -0.09
CA TYR A 728 -23.99 -9.20 1.03
C TYR A 728 -24.62 -7.82 0.72
N TYR A 729 -24.49 -7.33 -0.52
CA TYR A 729 -25.03 -6.02 -0.90
C TYR A 729 -26.49 -6.12 -1.37
N ASN A 730 -27.40 -5.71 -0.49
CA ASN A 730 -28.84 -5.93 -0.65
C ASN A 730 -29.46 -5.24 -1.89
N ASP A 731 -29.03 -4.02 -2.24
CA ASP A 731 -29.69 -3.24 -3.31
C ASP A 731 -29.58 -3.91 -4.70
N ALA A 732 -28.50 -4.64 -4.97
CA ALA A 732 -28.35 -5.37 -6.22
C ALA A 732 -29.36 -6.52 -6.39
N TYR A 733 -29.72 -7.20 -5.30
CA TYR A 733 -30.76 -8.23 -5.33
C TYR A 733 -32.13 -7.62 -5.61
N LEU A 734 -32.44 -6.50 -4.95
CA LEU A 734 -33.69 -5.77 -5.18
C LEU A 734 -33.79 -5.26 -6.62
N ALA A 735 -32.69 -4.71 -7.15
CA ALA A 735 -32.60 -4.27 -8.54
C ALA A 735 -32.81 -5.41 -9.55
N LEU A 736 -32.25 -6.60 -9.29
CA LEU A 736 -32.46 -7.78 -10.14
C LEU A 736 -33.90 -8.30 -10.06
N LEU A 737 -34.52 -8.26 -8.88
CA LEU A 737 -35.93 -8.63 -8.74
C LEU A 737 -36.84 -7.66 -9.51
N ASP A 738 -36.55 -6.36 -9.46
CA ASP A 738 -37.25 -5.36 -10.29
C ASP A 738 -37.05 -5.64 -11.79
N LEU A 739 -35.82 -6.00 -12.20
CA LEU A 739 -35.50 -6.36 -13.58
C LEU A 739 -36.26 -7.62 -14.04
N TYR A 740 -36.24 -8.70 -13.25
CA TYR A 740 -36.99 -9.91 -13.56
C TYR A 740 -38.48 -9.66 -13.60
N TRP A 741 -38.97 -8.74 -12.75
CA TRP A 741 -40.33 -8.26 -12.85
C TRP A 741 -40.61 -7.60 -14.21
N TRP A 742 -39.81 -6.61 -14.61
CA TRP A 742 -40.01 -5.88 -15.87
C TRP A 742 -39.76 -6.69 -17.15
N SER A 743 -39.03 -7.80 -17.05
CA SER A 743 -38.67 -8.66 -18.19
C SER A 743 -39.41 -10.00 -18.23
N ASP A 744 -40.43 -10.18 -17.38
CA ASP A 744 -41.24 -11.40 -17.28
C ASP A 744 -40.43 -12.69 -17.00
N GLN A 745 -39.40 -12.57 -16.14
CA GLN A 745 -38.50 -13.67 -15.73
C GLN A 745 -38.69 -14.07 -14.25
N ASP A 746 -39.94 -14.14 -13.76
CA ASP A 746 -40.25 -14.41 -12.34
C ASP A 746 -39.65 -15.69 -11.79
N ASN A 747 -39.50 -16.72 -12.63
CA ASN A 747 -38.89 -17.98 -12.24
C ASN A 747 -37.46 -17.81 -11.70
N LYS A 748 -36.71 -16.83 -12.21
CA LYS A 748 -35.36 -16.51 -11.72
C LYS A 748 -35.38 -15.85 -10.34
N ALA A 749 -36.47 -15.21 -9.93
CA ALA A 749 -36.61 -14.55 -8.63
C ALA A 749 -36.48 -15.55 -7.46
N ILE A 750 -36.99 -16.77 -7.62
CA ILE A 750 -36.95 -17.82 -6.59
C ILE A 750 -35.49 -18.17 -6.26
N ALA A 751 -34.69 -18.47 -7.29
CA ALA A 751 -33.28 -18.81 -7.13
C ALA A 751 -32.49 -17.63 -6.56
N LEU A 752 -32.82 -16.40 -6.98
CA LEU A 752 -32.15 -15.19 -6.51
C LEU A 752 -32.42 -14.92 -5.03
N VAL A 753 -33.67 -14.99 -4.57
CA VAL A 753 -34.01 -14.78 -3.15
C VAL A 753 -33.47 -15.90 -2.28
N SER A 754 -33.52 -17.16 -2.74
CA SER A 754 -32.87 -18.27 -2.04
C SER A 754 -31.37 -18.01 -1.85
N LYS A 755 -30.69 -17.49 -2.88
CA LYS A 755 -29.28 -17.08 -2.79
C LYS A 755 -29.07 -15.92 -1.82
N ALA A 756 -29.95 -14.92 -1.81
CA ALA A 756 -29.88 -13.79 -0.88
C ALA A 756 -29.99 -14.25 0.58
N LEU A 757 -30.97 -15.12 0.87
CA LEU A 757 -31.18 -15.71 2.19
C LEU A 757 -29.98 -16.57 2.61
N LYS A 758 -29.40 -17.36 1.70
CA LYS A 758 -28.18 -18.13 1.96
C LYS A 758 -26.99 -17.24 2.31
N ASN A 759 -26.94 -16.04 1.75
CA ASN A 759 -25.95 -15.01 2.10
C ASN A 759 -26.33 -14.22 3.36
N GLY A 760 -27.34 -14.63 4.13
CA GLY A 760 -27.73 -13.97 5.37
C GLY A 760 -28.50 -12.66 5.20
N LEU A 761 -29.00 -12.35 4.01
CA LEU A 761 -29.79 -11.13 3.77
C LEU A 761 -31.23 -11.33 4.26
N THR A 762 -31.64 -10.56 5.26
CA THR A 762 -32.96 -10.66 5.90
C THR A 762 -33.91 -9.51 5.55
N ASN A 763 -33.64 -8.76 4.47
CA ASN A 763 -34.49 -7.64 4.08
C ASN A 763 -35.90 -8.13 3.68
N PRO A 764 -36.99 -7.65 4.34
CA PRO A 764 -38.35 -8.07 4.04
C PRO A 764 -38.80 -7.76 2.61
N GLU A 765 -38.20 -6.77 1.97
CA GLU A 765 -38.52 -6.41 0.58
C GLU A 765 -38.14 -7.53 -0.41
N LEU A 766 -37.12 -8.34 -0.10
CA LEU A 766 -36.77 -9.53 -0.92
C LEU A 766 -37.93 -10.53 -0.94
N SER A 767 -38.44 -10.88 0.24
CA SER A 767 -39.56 -11.79 0.40
C SER A 767 -40.84 -11.22 -0.20
N PHE A 768 -41.06 -9.91 -0.06
CA PHE A 768 -42.24 -9.25 -0.61
C PHE A 768 -42.25 -9.22 -2.14
N LYS A 769 -41.10 -8.92 -2.78
CA LYS A 769 -40.97 -9.01 -4.25
C LYS A 769 -41.09 -10.46 -4.74
N LEU A 770 -40.60 -11.45 -3.98
CA LEU A 770 -40.82 -12.87 -4.28
C LEU A 770 -42.31 -13.25 -4.21
N ALA A 771 -43.05 -12.74 -3.22
CA ALA A 771 -44.50 -12.96 -3.15
C ALA A 771 -45.22 -12.38 -4.37
N LYS A 772 -44.84 -11.18 -4.82
CA LYS A 772 -45.34 -10.60 -6.08
C LYS A 772 -45.05 -11.51 -7.27
N ALA A 773 -43.84 -12.05 -7.37
CA ALA A 773 -43.45 -12.99 -8.42
C ALA A 773 -44.28 -14.29 -8.38
N TYR A 774 -44.47 -14.91 -7.20
CA TYR A 774 -45.32 -16.10 -7.06
C TYR A 774 -46.77 -15.83 -7.48
N LYS A 775 -47.33 -14.66 -7.17
CA LYS A 775 -48.68 -14.27 -7.61
C LYS A 775 -48.76 -14.27 -9.14
N ARG A 776 -47.76 -13.70 -9.82
CA ARG A 776 -47.71 -13.62 -11.29
C ARG A 776 -47.48 -14.98 -11.95
N MET A 777 -46.83 -15.90 -11.24
CA MET A 777 -46.68 -17.31 -11.63
C MET A 777 -47.88 -18.20 -11.22
N GLU A 778 -49.00 -17.62 -10.83
CA GLU A 778 -50.22 -18.33 -10.40
C GLU A 778 -50.03 -19.28 -9.20
N SER A 779 -48.96 -19.09 -8.43
CA SER A 779 -48.62 -19.89 -7.24
C SER A 779 -49.21 -19.26 -5.97
N LEU A 780 -50.54 -19.29 -5.85
CA LEU A 780 -51.28 -18.60 -4.78
C LEU A 780 -50.93 -19.10 -3.37
N ASP A 781 -50.81 -20.41 -3.17
CA ASP A 781 -50.50 -20.99 -1.84
C ASP A 781 -49.14 -20.49 -1.31
N GLN A 782 -48.13 -20.45 -2.19
CA GLN A 782 -46.79 -19.94 -1.86
C GLN A 782 -46.82 -18.44 -1.59
N THR A 783 -47.61 -17.69 -2.37
CA THR A 783 -47.81 -16.25 -2.17
C THR A 783 -48.43 -15.96 -0.81
N ILE A 784 -49.53 -16.65 -0.48
CA ILE A 784 -50.25 -16.51 0.79
C ILE A 784 -49.34 -16.84 1.97
N THR A 785 -48.65 -17.99 1.91
CA THR A 785 -47.74 -18.45 2.97
C THR A 785 -46.62 -17.45 3.23
N LEU A 786 -45.99 -16.95 2.16
CA LEU A 786 -44.90 -16.00 2.28
C LEU A 786 -45.38 -14.64 2.83
N MET A 787 -46.55 -14.16 2.38
CA MET A 787 -47.14 -12.94 2.90
C MET A 787 -47.55 -13.04 4.37
N ASP A 788 -48.06 -14.19 4.82
CA ASP A 788 -48.39 -14.41 6.23
C ASP A 788 -47.14 -14.35 7.10
N SER A 789 -46.04 -14.96 6.64
CA SER A 789 -44.74 -14.87 7.32
C SER A 789 -44.22 -13.42 7.41
N ILE A 790 -44.32 -12.64 6.33
CA ILE A 790 -43.89 -11.23 6.33
C ILE A 790 -44.76 -10.39 7.28
N ILE A 791 -46.09 -10.56 7.25
CA ILE A 791 -47.04 -9.80 8.08
C ILE A 791 -46.89 -10.17 9.56
N GLN A 792 -46.53 -11.42 9.88
CA GLN A 792 -46.25 -11.81 11.27
C GLN A 792 -45.10 -10.99 11.88
N VAL A 793 -44.07 -10.65 11.08
CA VAL A 793 -42.93 -9.84 11.51
C VAL A 793 -43.24 -8.34 11.39
N TYR A 794 -43.99 -7.92 10.37
CA TYR A 794 -44.31 -6.53 10.06
C TYR A 794 -45.83 -6.27 9.97
N PRO A 795 -46.58 -6.39 11.07
CA PRO A 795 -48.04 -6.40 11.06
C PRO A 795 -48.69 -5.08 10.66
N ASN A 796 -47.96 -3.97 10.78
CA ASN A 796 -48.47 -2.61 10.54
C ASN A 796 -48.03 -2.02 9.19
N ASN A 797 -47.39 -2.79 8.31
CA ASN A 797 -46.96 -2.27 7.01
C ASN A 797 -48.16 -2.14 6.05
N PRO A 798 -48.54 -0.91 5.61
CA PRO A 798 -49.74 -0.70 4.81
C PRO A 798 -49.66 -1.33 3.42
N GLU A 799 -48.46 -1.43 2.82
CA GLU A 799 -48.28 -2.04 1.50
C GLU A 799 -48.49 -3.55 1.57
N TYR A 800 -47.95 -4.20 2.61
CA TYR A 800 -48.06 -5.66 2.78
C TYR A 800 -49.51 -6.08 3.05
N LEU A 801 -50.22 -5.34 3.91
CA LEU A 801 -51.64 -5.58 4.20
C LEU A 801 -52.51 -5.35 2.96
N THR A 802 -52.25 -4.30 2.19
CA THR A 802 -52.98 -4.01 0.95
C THR A 802 -52.76 -5.11 -0.09
N PHE A 803 -51.51 -5.58 -0.24
CA PHE A 803 -51.22 -6.67 -1.15
C PHE A 803 -51.86 -8.00 -0.71
N LYS A 804 -51.83 -8.33 0.59
CA LYS A 804 -52.48 -9.53 1.12
C LYS A 804 -53.99 -9.55 0.86
N LYS A 805 -54.69 -8.43 1.07
CA LYS A 805 -56.11 -8.29 0.72
C LYS A 805 -56.41 -8.49 -0.76
N SER A 806 -55.44 -8.24 -1.65
CA SER A 806 -55.60 -8.51 -3.09
C SER A 806 -55.45 -9.98 -3.49
N LEU A 807 -55.22 -10.87 -2.52
CA LEU A 807 -55.10 -12.32 -2.68
C LEU A 807 -56.33 -13.06 -2.16
N GLU A 808 -57.21 -12.37 -1.44
CA GLU A 808 -58.56 -12.80 -1.02
C GLU A 808 -59.55 -12.56 -2.16
#